data_AF-A0A945C8D8-F1
#
_entry.id   AF-A0A945C8D8-F1
#
_cell.length_a   1.000
_cell.length_b   1.000
_cell.length_c   1.000
_cell.angle_alpha   90.00
_cell.angle_beta   90.00
_cell.angle_gamma   90.00
#
_symmetry.space_group_name_H-M   'P 1'
#
loop_
_entity.id
_entity.type
_entity.pdbx_description
1 polymer ?
#
loop_
_entity_poly.entity_id
_entity_poly.type
_entity_poly.pdbx_seq_one_letter_code
_entity_poly.pdbx_strand_id
1 'polypeptide(L)'
;MGLPPVFKTKQPATSLYITILLSDSNLQAALWQQDNQGIAVLSKSTIYEYSDDDQAVTQADKALQNLGKQSEKVNDIVFGLPRTWADDQGVIAIKKPILKSITEGLDLSAVGFVMTSEALSKQLVAGDPRLSALLVEFSQYELFLSLIVQGKLTSTQYVGRSGETMADMTEALARLNAHHEEEIKLPAKIILSSLDLDESELKDQQQLLLSHDWVNSHPFVHSPTVDLLDKEMILEAVIKQGGGDSVENPTIASKVAEKPVKKEMVEASEIAVEIDSQETTVANVEPTSYGVPVSLNKLDHKIKPELKSQDEVNLSDSKIEKSSQTKMKFNNWFREHRSFAIGGFFAGLVALLVVVGVWLTSGVKAVVRLSLATELISKETIITLSSESDGVDANKLVLIADTIDKKVSDKKTKETTGVKVVGDQAIGEITLYNKTEAVKSFDKGTKISKGDLVFTLDDIVEVASASTKETSSGKETEYGKNNVKVTAAAIGADSNIEKEIELQVASFDPGTYSATTVEAFSGGSSREVRVVSSSDRDQLIEDLRKKLLAEAQDEIEKSLDEGEYIASVNISKINEQKFDAEIADEIGVLTLDLSITVQALSYRTEDLKPLAQSVLEDDVPDGYTIANSEPQIMSAPDQESSVSGEVQLLVNITSEAKPDLDLEELKKSILGKSIDEAKRFLTADDGVKSVKIDLIPSIAAKIYARIPTDFSKVEIK
;
A
#
# COMPACT_ATOMS: atom_id res chain seq x y z
N MET A 1 48.67 58.81 8.44
CA MET A 1 48.15 57.95 7.37
C MET A 1 48.62 56.53 7.65
N GLY A 2 47.75 55.68 8.20
CA GLY A 2 47.97 54.23 8.28
C GLY A 2 46.94 53.57 7.38
N LEU A 3 47.39 52.81 6.39
CA LEU A 3 46.53 52.08 5.47
C LEU A 3 45.75 50.99 6.23
N PRO A 4 44.48 50.71 5.86
CA PRO A 4 43.73 49.60 6.42
C PRO A 4 44.29 48.24 5.91
N PRO A 5 44.15 47.16 6.66
CA PRO A 5 44.65 45.85 6.25
C PRO A 5 43.82 45.30 5.07
N VAL A 6 44.51 44.96 3.98
CA VAL A 6 43.96 44.57 2.66
C VAL A 6 43.57 43.09 2.55
N PHE A 7 43.64 42.31 3.62
CA PHE A 7 43.24 40.89 3.57
C PHE A 7 42.42 40.49 4.79
N LYS A 8 41.11 40.74 4.74
CA LYS A 8 40.14 39.81 5.34
C LYS A 8 39.76 38.81 4.24
N THR A 9 40.50 37.71 4.16
CA THR A 9 39.99 36.50 3.52
C THR A 9 38.68 36.16 4.23
N LYS A 10 37.57 36.31 3.51
CA LYS A 10 36.24 35.89 3.95
C LYS A 10 36.33 34.37 4.10
N GLN A 11 36.60 33.87 5.31
CA GLN A 11 36.45 32.44 5.59
C GLN A 11 35.00 32.09 5.24
N PRO A 12 34.76 31.07 4.40
CA PRO A 12 33.41 30.66 4.06
C PRO A 12 32.69 30.23 5.34
N ALA A 13 31.41 30.58 5.44
CA ALA A 13 30.58 30.14 6.55
C ALA A 13 30.40 28.63 6.43
N THR A 14 31.09 27.85 7.26
CA THR A 14 30.81 26.43 7.45
C THR A 14 29.46 26.31 8.15
N SER A 15 28.49 25.69 7.50
CA SER A 15 27.20 25.39 8.11
C SER A 15 27.24 23.98 8.68
N LEU A 16 26.80 23.84 9.93
CA LEU A 16 26.65 22.55 10.61
C LEU A 16 25.18 22.18 10.63
N TYR A 17 24.89 20.92 10.35
CA TYR A 17 23.55 20.36 10.35
C TYR A 17 23.53 19.04 11.09
N ILE A 18 22.38 18.69 11.62
CA ILE A 18 22.12 17.35 12.13
C ILE A 18 21.11 16.66 11.23
N THR A 19 21.38 15.42 10.84
CA THR A 19 20.36 14.56 10.24
C THR A 19 19.81 13.64 11.32
N ILE A 20 18.48 13.55 11.41
CA ILE A 20 17.78 12.52 12.19
C ILE A 20 17.07 11.61 11.19
N LEU A 21 17.61 10.41 11.00
CA LEU A 21 17.03 9.36 10.18
C LEU A 21 16.03 8.57 11.04
N LEU A 22 14.79 8.46 10.56
CA LEU A 22 13.70 7.77 11.24
C LEU A 22 13.17 6.63 10.35
N SER A 23 12.72 5.55 10.98
CA SER A 23 11.83 4.52 10.43
C SER A 23 10.69 4.27 11.41
N ASP A 24 9.88 3.22 11.26
CA ASP A 24 8.75 2.98 12.16
C ASP A 24 9.14 2.64 13.61
N SER A 25 10.32 2.05 13.83
CA SER A 25 10.79 1.66 15.17
C SER A 25 12.23 2.03 15.48
N ASN A 26 12.98 2.60 14.53
CA ASN A 26 14.39 2.92 14.71
C ASN A 26 14.72 4.36 14.34
N LEU A 27 15.68 4.94 15.06
CA LEU A 27 16.24 6.24 14.74
C LEU A 27 17.76 6.26 14.84
N GLN A 28 18.38 7.05 13.97
CA GLN A 28 19.82 7.30 13.98
C GLN A 28 20.09 8.77 13.67
N ALA A 29 21.09 9.37 14.32
CA ALA A 29 21.48 10.75 14.09
C ALA A 29 22.90 10.85 13.52
N ALA A 30 23.17 11.94 12.79
CA ALA A 30 24.51 12.30 12.36
C ALA A 30 24.72 13.80 12.39
N LEU A 31 25.90 14.22 12.84
CA LEU A 31 26.38 15.59 12.70
C LEU A 31 27.24 15.67 11.45
N TRP A 32 26.95 16.64 10.58
CA TRP A 32 27.72 16.87 9.36
C TRP A 32 27.88 18.36 9.09
N GLN A 33 28.91 18.68 8.31
CA GLN A 33 29.19 20.04 7.86
C GLN A 33 29.15 20.12 6.35
N GLN A 34 28.76 21.29 5.86
CA GLN A 34 28.82 21.64 4.45
C GLN A 34 29.75 22.83 4.24
N ASP A 35 30.69 22.68 3.31
CA ASP A 35 31.58 23.74 2.86
C ASP A 35 31.79 23.69 1.33
N ASN A 36 32.68 24.53 0.81
CA ASN A 36 32.98 24.60 -0.62
C ASN A 36 33.65 23.33 -1.18
N GLN A 37 34.10 22.40 -0.33
CA GLN A 37 34.69 21.11 -0.72
C GLN A 37 33.66 19.98 -0.74
N GLY A 38 32.46 20.22 -0.21
CA GLY A 38 31.35 19.27 -0.23
C GLY A 38 30.78 19.03 1.18
N ILE A 39 30.28 17.81 1.38
CA ILE A 39 29.64 17.38 2.62
C ILE A 39 30.60 16.46 3.38
N ALA A 40 30.80 16.71 4.67
CA ALA A 40 31.62 15.88 5.53
C ALA A 40 30.85 15.46 6.79
N VAL A 41 30.70 14.15 7.01
CA VAL A 41 30.11 13.58 8.23
C VAL A 41 31.15 13.65 9.35
N LEU A 42 30.79 14.29 10.46
CA LEU A 42 31.66 14.52 11.61
C LEU A 42 31.50 13.43 12.68
N SER A 43 30.26 13.06 12.97
CA SER A 43 29.92 11.98 13.90
C SER A 43 28.59 11.34 13.52
N LYS A 44 28.40 10.09 13.93
CA LYS A 44 27.17 9.30 13.77
C LYS A 44 26.82 8.72 15.12
N SER A 45 25.54 8.63 15.45
CA SER A 45 25.09 7.91 16.63
C SER A 45 24.99 6.41 16.35
N THR A 46 24.86 5.61 17.41
CA THR A 46 24.27 4.29 17.28
C THR A 46 22.80 4.39 16.85
N ILE A 47 22.22 3.28 16.43
CA ILE A 47 20.79 3.17 16.18
C ILE A 47 20.07 2.98 17.52
N TYR A 48 18.96 3.67 17.72
CA TYR A 48 18.11 3.56 18.90
C TYR A 48 16.70 3.13 18.50
N GLU A 49 16.19 2.12 19.19
CA GLU A 49 14.82 1.63 19.02
C GLU A 49 13.84 2.46 19.86
N TYR A 50 12.63 2.63 19.33
CA TYR A 50 11.52 3.29 19.99
C TYR A 50 10.18 2.65 19.58
N SER A 51 9.18 2.73 20.46
CA SER A 51 7.85 2.15 20.22
C SER A 51 6.72 3.19 20.14
N ASP A 52 7.00 4.44 20.51
CA ASP A 52 6.01 5.51 20.61
C ASP A 52 6.69 6.89 20.50
N ASP A 53 5.89 7.93 20.32
CA ASP A 53 6.36 9.31 20.12
C ASP A 53 7.19 9.85 21.31
N ASP A 54 6.84 9.50 22.56
CA ASP A 54 7.55 9.98 23.75
C ASP A 54 8.94 9.32 23.87
N GLN A 55 9.00 8.02 23.56
CA GLN A 55 10.26 7.31 23.42
C GLN A 55 11.07 7.88 22.27
N ALA A 56 10.47 8.20 21.13
CA ALA A 56 11.19 8.78 19.99
C ALA A 56 11.92 10.08 20.38
N VAL A 57 11.28 10.96 21.17
CA VAL A 57 11.92 12.17 21.73
C VAL A 57 13.09 11.80 22.64
N THR A 58 12.87 10.86 23.57
CA THR A 58 13.90 10.43 24.53
C THR A 58 15.11 9.79 23.84
N GLN A 59 14.86 8.99 22.80
CA GLN A 59 15.90 8.30 22.04
C GLN A 59 16.61 9.26 21.08
N ALA A 60 15.90 10.25 20.52
CA ALA A 60 16.50 11.33 19.75
C ALA A 60 17.46 12.15 20.62
N ASP A 61 17.08 12.51 21.86
CA ASP A 61 17.98 13.18 22.81
C ASP A 61 19.27 12.36 23.04
N LYS A 62 19.13 11.05 23.34
CA LYS A 62 20.29 10.16 23.49
C LYS A 62 21.15 10.10 22.22
N ALA A 63 20.54 10.06 21.05
CA ALA A 63 21.27 10.05 19.78
C ALA A 63 22.06 11.35 19.59
N LEU A 64 21.47 12.51 19.90
CA LEU A 64 22.14 13.81 19.85
C LEU A 64 23.30 13.91 20.84
N GLN A 65 23.14 13.38 22.07
CA GLN A 65 24.20 13.29 23.06
C GLN A 65 25.36 12.39 22.58
N ASN A 66 25.04 11.31 21.86
CA ASN A 66 26.03 10.40 21.29
C ASN A 66 26.92 11.07 20.21
N LEU A 67 26.39 12.10 19.51
CA LEU A 67 27.16 12.89 18.53
C LEU A 67 28.27 13.75 19.16
N GLY A 68 28.22 13.97 20.48
CA GLY A 68 29.20 14.72 21.25
C GLY A 68 28.97 16.24 21.27
N LYS A 69 29.76 16.96 22.07
CA LYS A 69 29.55 18.38 22.43
C LYS A 69 29.40 19.38 21.27
N GLN A 70 29.76 19.02 20.05
CA GLN A 70 29.55 19.90 18.89
C GLN A 70 28.09 19.92 18.44
N SER A 71 27.31 18.87 18.69
CA SER A 71 25.88 18.79 18.35
C SER A 71 25.03 19.74 19.20
N GLU A 72 25.40 19.99 20.46
CA GLU A 72 24.69 20.87 21.41
C GLU A 72 24.52 22.33 20.92
N LYS A 73 25.24 22.72 19.87
CA LYS A 73 25.20 24.08 19.28
C LYS A 73 24.46 24.14 17.95
N VAL A 74 23.91 23.02 17.49
CA VAL A 74 23.29 22.89 16.18
C VAL A 74 21.81 22.57 16.40
N ASN A 75 20.97 23.52 16.03
CA ASN A 75 19.52 23.37 16.13
C ASN A 75 18.91 23.00 14.77
N ASP A 76 19.61 23.29 13.67
CA ASP A 76 19.12 23.05 12.32
C ASP A 76 19.24 21.56 11.97
N ILE A 77 18.08 20.93 11.75
CA ILE A 77 17.99 19.50 11.45
C ILE A 77 17.36 19.21 10.08
N VAL A 78 17.78 18.10 9.47
CA VAL A 78 17.16 17.51 8.29
C VAL A 78 16.64 16.13 8.66
N PHE A 79 15.35 15.87 8.42
CA PHE A 79 14.79 14.55 8.67
C PHE A 79 15.05 13.61 7.49
N GLY A 80 15.52 12.39 7.76
CA GLY A 80 15.46 11.28 6.82
C GLY A 80 14.21 10.46 7.11
N LEU A 81 13.27 10.40 6.16
CA LEU A 81 11.96 9.78 6.37
C LEU A 81 11.72 8.65 5.37
N PRO A 82 11.07 7.55 5.79
CA PRO A 82 10.64 6.53 4.85
C PRO A 82 9.48 7.07 4.01
N ARG A 83 9.22 6.44 2.86
CA ARG A 83 8.14 6.86 1.96
C ARG A 83 6.74 6.74 2.57
N THR A 84 6.57 5.90 3.59
CA THR A 84 5.33 5.79 4.36
C THR A 84 5.05 7.02 5.23
N TRP A 85 6.02 7.91 5.42
CA TRP A 85 5.89 9.09 6.29
C TRP A 85 5.80 10.39 5.51
N ALA A 86 6.26 10.40 4.26
CA ALA A 86 6.23 11.56 3.41
C ALA A 86 6.20 11.15 1.94
N ASP A 87 5.55 11.98 1.13
CA ASP A 87 5.49 11.88 -0.31
C ASP A 87 5.90 13.22 -0.96
N ASP A 88 5.66 13.35 -2.27
CA ASP A 88 5.99 14.55 -3.04
C ASP A 88 5.17 15.79 -2.60
N GLN A 89 4.06 15.61 -1.88
CA GLN A 89 3.23 16.68 -1.32
C GLN A 89 3.67 17.07 0.11
N GLY A 90 4.47 16.24 0.78
CA GLY A 90 5.08 16.53 2.07
C GLY A 90 4.90 15.40 3.08
N VAL A 91 5.11 15.72 4.36
CA VAL A 91 4.90 14.77 5.46
C VAL A 91 3.40 14.49 5.65
N ILE A 92 3.02 13.22 5.71
CA ILE A 92 1.63 12.80 5.91
C ILE A 92 1.10 13.20 7.29
N ALA A 93 -0.20 13.49 7.39
CA ALA A 93 -0.80 14.08 8.60
C ALA A 93 -0.54 13.26 9.88
N ILE A 94 -0.59 11.93 9.80
CA ILE A 94 -0.42 11.03 10.95
C ILE A 94 1.01 11.02 11.51
N LYS A 95 2.02 11.36 10.71
CA LYS A 95 3.43 11.41 11.13
C LYS A 95 3.91 12.81 11.51
N LYS A 96 3.08 13.85 11.33
CA LYS A 96 3.42 15.21 11.81
C LYS A 96 3.58 15.31 13.34
N PRO A 97 2.78 14.64 14.19
CA PRO A 97 2.91 14.71 15.64
C PRO A 97 4.29 14.29 16.15
N ILE A 98 4.82 13.14 15.74
CA ILE A 98 6.14 12.66 16.19
C ILE A 98 7.27 13.61 15.80
N LEU A 99 7.29 14.12 14.56
CA LEU A 99 8.32 15.09 14.13
C LEU A 99 8.22 16.38 14.94
N LYS A 100 6.99 16.83 15.21
CA LYS A 100 6.74 18.01 16.04
C LYS A 100 7.22 17.79 17.47
N SER A 101 6.91 16.65 18.09
CA SER A 101 7.35 16.29 19.43
C SER A 101 8.88 16.27 19.55
N ILE A 102 9.58 15.72 18.54
CA ILE A 102 11.06 15.75 18.50
C ILE A 102 11.58 17.18 18.40
N THR A 103 11.01 18.00 17.50
CA THR A 103 11.47 19.39 17.34
C THR A 103 11.18 20.28 18.55
N GLU A 104 9.97 20.24 19.10
CA GLU A 104 9.56 21.06 20.25
C GLU A 104 10.19 20.56 21.55
N GLY A 105 10.29 19.23 21.72
CA GLY A 105 10.86 18.62 22.92
C GLY A 105 12.37 18.85 23.06
N LEU A 106 13.08 19.03 21.95
CA LEU A 106 14.55 19.18 21.92
C LEU A 106 15.02 20.56 21.44
N ASP A 107 14.11 21.53 21.27
CA ASP A 107 14.39 22.89 20.78
C ASP A 107 15.15 22.92 19.43
N LEU A 108 14.74 22.04 18.51
CA LEU A 108 15.32 21.87 17.18
C LEU A 108 14.48 22.59 16.10
N SER A 109 15.14 23.02 15.04
CA SER A 109 14.56 23.69 13.88
C SER A 109 14.68 22.79 12.65
N ALA A 110 13.56 22.23 12.20
CA ALA A 110 13.53 21.41 10.98
C ALA A 110 13.69 22.29 9.73
N VAL A 111 14.78 22.10 9.00
CA VAL A 111 15.08 22.77 7.73
C VAL A 111 14.35 22.11 6.57
N GLY A 112 14.15 20.79 6.65
CA GLY A 112 13.41 20.01 5.67
C GLY A 112 13.51 18.52 5.93
N PHE A 113 13.09 17.72 4.95
CA PHE A 113 13.20 16.27 4.99
C PHE A 113 13.67 15.72 3.65
N VAL A 114 14.19 14.49 3.67
CA VAL A 114 14.67 13.72 2.53
C VAL A 114 14.06 12.33 2.62
N MET A 115 13.53 11.81 1.51
CA MET A 115 13.02 10.45 1.45
C MET A 115 14.17 9.44 1.34
N THR A 116 14.16 8.41 2.20
CA THR A 116 15.23 7.40 2.25
C THR A 116 15.37 6.64 0.94
N SER A 117 14.26 6.25 0.33
CA SER A 117 14.23 5.46 -0.90
C SER A 117 14.79 6.23 -2.10
N GLU A 118 14.45 7.51 -2.22
CA GLU A 118 15.00 8.39 -3.26
C GLU A 118 16.50 8.61 -3.04
N ALA A 119 16.92 8.91 -1.81
CA ALA A 119 18.32 9.12 -1.47
C ALA A 119 19.15 7.88 -1.78
N LEU A 120 18.66 6.71 -1.37
CA LEU A 120 19.35 5.45 -1.52
C LEU A 120 19.48 5.04 -2.99
N SER A 121 18.40 5.17 -3.77
CA SER A 121 18.44 4.89 -5.21
C SER A 121 19.40 5.83 -5.94
N LYS A 122 19.39 7.14 -5.65
CA LYS A 122 20.36 8.10 -6.20
C LYS A 122 21.80 7.75 -5.83
N GLN A 123 22.06 7.38 -4.57
CA GLN A 123 23.38 6.99 -4.08
C GLN A 123 23.91 5.72 -4.77
N LEU A 124 23.05 4.74 -5.00
CA LEU A 124 23.39 3.51 -5.72
C LEU A 124 23.71 3.78 -7.20
N VAL A 125 22.88 4.57 -7.88
CA VAL A 125 23.11 4.97 -9.28
C VAL A 125 24.37 5.84 -9.42
N ALA A 126 24.66 6.70 -8.45
CA ALA A 126 25.91 7.47 -8.46
C ALA A 126 27.16 6.58 -8.34
N GLY A 127 27.07 5.48 -7.59
CA GLY A 127 28.13 4.47 -7.48
C GLY A 127 28.28 3.60 -8.73
N ASP A 128 27.17 3.25 -9.38
CA ASP A 128 27.14 2.54 -10.65
C ASP A 128 26.09 3.16 -11.60
N PRO A 129 26.51 4.09 -12.50
CA PRO A 129 25.59 4.77 -13.41
C PRO A 129 24.88 3.86 -14.41
N ARG A 130 25.27 2.58 -14.50
CA ARG A 130 24.64 1.58 -15.38
C ARG A 130 23.92 0.50 -14.58
N LEU A 131 23.68 0.72 -13.29
CA LEU A 131 23.02 -0.21 -12.41
C LEU A 131 21.67 -0.64 -12.97
N SER A 132 21.47 -1.96 -13.08
CA SER A 132 20.16 -2.55 -13.26
C SER A 132 19.92 -3.51 -12.10
N ALA A 133 19.00 -3.17 -11.21
CA ALA A 133 18.74 -3.92 -9.98
C ALA A 133 17.31 -3.69 -9.46
N LEU A 134 16.83 -4.64 -8.67
CA LEU A 134 15.69 -4.47 -7.78
C LEU A 134 16.23 -4.08 -6.39
N LEU A 135 15.98 -2.85 -5.97
CA LEU A 135 16.23 -2.41 -4.60
C LEU A 135 15.00 -2.76 -3.76
N VAL A 136 15.19 -3.53 -2.70
CA VAL A 136 14.15 -3.97 -1.78
C VAL A 136 14.47 -3.43 -0.40
N GLU A 137 13.62 -2.56 0.09
CA GLU A 137 13.71 -1.96 1.41
C GLU A 137 12.66 -2.59 2.32
N PHE A 138 13.09 -3.27 3.38
CA PHE A 138 12.19 -3.81 4.40
C PHE A 138 11.99 -2.76 5.50
N SER A 139 10.74 -2.48 5.84
CA SER A 139 10.36 -1.84 7.10
C SER A 139 9.75 -2.86 8.05
N GLN A 140 9.30 -2.42 9.23
CA GLN A 140 8.59 -3.29 10.17
C GLN A 140 7.31 -3.89 9.58
N TYR A 141 6.54 -3.11 8.82
CA TYR A 141 5.21 -3.50 8.33
C TYR A 141 5.08 -3.59 6.82
N GLU A 142 6.07 -3.13 6.06
CA GLU A 142 6.00 -3.03 4.61
C GLU A 142 7.30 -3.44 3.92
N LEU A 143 7.16 -3.83 2.67
CA LEU A 143 8.25 -4.08 1.74
C LEU A 143 8.11 -3.08 0.59
N PHE A 144 9.15 -2.27 0.40
CA PHE A 144 9.24 -1.31 -0.67
C PHE A 144 10.19 -1.81 -1.75
N LEU A 145 9.74 -1.88 -3.00
CA LEU A 145 10.46 -2.42 -4.13
C LEU A 145 10.66 -1.33 -5.18
N SER A 146 11.91 -1.12 -5.60
CA SER A 146 12.31 -0.15 -6.61
C SER A 146 13.02 -0.84 -7.77
N LEU A 147 12.48 -0.70 -8.98
CA LEU A 147 13.10 -1.21 -10.20
C LEU A 147 14.00 -0.14 -10.81
N ILE A 148 15.30 -0.40 -10.80
CA ILE A 148 16.33 0.43 -11.45
C ILE A 148 16.77 -0.28 -12.73
N VAL A 149 16.71 0.41 -13.87
CA VAL A 149 17.16 -0.09 -15.17
C VAL A 149 18.14 0.89 -15.79
N GLN A 150 19.39 0.46 -15.99
CA GLN A 150 20.47 1.26 -16.58
C GLN A 150 20.65 2.63 -15.90
N GLY A 151 20.62 2.65 -14.57
CA GLY A 151 20.78 3.85 -13.76
C GLY A 151 19.53 4.73 -13.67
N LYS A 152 18.39 4.31 -14.24
CA LYS A 152 17.12 5.03 -14.13
C LYS A 152 16.16 4.29 -13.21
N LEU A 153 15.59 4.98 -12.23
CA LEU A 153 14.46 4.46 -11.46
C LEU A 153 13.23 4.44 -12.39
N THR A 154 12.72 3.24 -12.68
CA THR A 154 11.67 3.01 -13.68
C THR A 154 10.30 2.82 -13.04
N SER A 155 10.23 2.09 -11.93
CA SER A 155 8.98 1.78 -11.23
C SER A 155 9.27 1.54 -9.75
N THR A 156 8.26 1.78 -8.92
CA THR A 156 8.31 1.51 -7.47
C THR A 156 6.99 0.88 -7.04
N GLN A 157 7.04 -0.09 -6.13
CA GLN A 157 5.88 -0.76 -5.56
C GLN A 157 6.04 -0.89 -4.04
N TYR A 158 4.93 -0.94 -3.33
CA TYR A 158 4.90 -1.21 -1.90
C TYR A 158 3.81 -2.22 -1.58
N VAL A 159 4.11 -3.10 -0.64
CA VAL A 159 3.20 -4.14 -0.16
C VAL A 159 3.35 -4.28 1.35
N GLY A 160 2.27 -4.65 2.03
CA GLY A 160 2.34 -4.99 3.45
C GLY A 160 3.13 -6.29 3.66
N ARG A 161 3.86 -6.37 4.77
CA ARG A 161 4.58 -7.58 5.17
C ARG A 161 3.62 -8.55 5.84
N SER A 162 3.47 -9.73 5.25
CA SER A 162 2.70 -10.84 5.83
C SER A 162 3.52 -11.67 6.83
N GLY A 163 4.84 -11.48 6.85
CA GLY A 163 5.80 -12.36 7.53
C GLY A 163 6.37 -13.44 6.61
N GLU A 164 5.79 -13.62 5.41
CA GLU A 164 6.30 -14.52 4.37
C GLU A 164 6.93 -13.72 3.22
N THR A 165 8.24 -13.49 3.29
CA THR A 165 8.97 -12.64 2.34
C THR A 165 8.79 -13.02 0.86
N MET A 166 8.64 -14.31 0.56
CA MET A 166 8.39 -14.72 -0.83
C MET A 166 6.98 -14.38 -1.31
N ALA A 167 5.98 -14.47 -0.45
CA ALA A 167 4.62 -14.06 -0.80
C ALA A 167 4.57 -12.55 -1.01
N ASP A 168 5.19 -11.78 -0.10
CA ASP A 168 5.29 -10.32 -0.18
C ASP A 168 6.02 -9.89 -1.46
N MET A 169 7.15 -10.55 -1.79
CA MET A 169 7.88 -10.26 -3.03
C MET A 169 7.07 -10.63 -4.29
N THR A 170 6.37 -11.76 -4.27
CA THR A 170 5.53 -12.18 -5.40
C THR A 170 4.43 -11.17 -5.66
N GLU A 171 3.76 -10.69 -4.62
CA GLU A 171 2.75 -9.63 -4.70
C GLU A 171 3.35 -8.32 -5.24
N ALA A 172 4.52 -7.89 -4.72
CA ALA A 172 5.19 -6.67 -5.17
C ALA A 172 5.57 -6.75 -6.66
N LEU A 173 6.05 -7.90 -7.13
CA LEU A 173 6.38 -8.13 -8.54
C LEU A 173 5.13 -8.24 -9.42
N ALA A 174 4.04 -8.82 -8.92
CA ALA A 174 2.77 -8.87 -9.62
C ALA A 174 2.20 -7.47 -9.85
N ARG A 175 2.19 -6.63 -8.81
CA ARG A 175 1.83 -5.20 -8.92
C ARG A 175 2.75 -4.46 -9.89
N LEU A 176 4.05 -4.72 -9.83
CA LEU A 176 5.00 -4.12 -10.75
C LEU A 176 4.69 -4.47 -12.21
N ASN A 177 4.37 -5.74 -12.50
CA ASN A 177 4.01 -6.18 -13.85
C ASN A 177 2.63 -5.70 -14.32
N ALA A 178 1.67 -5.52 -13.40
CA ALA A 178 0.31 -5.08 -13.75
C ALA A 178 0.27 -3.70 -14.46
N HIS A 179 1.32 -2.89 -14.28
CA HIS A 179 1.43 -1.55 -14.88
C HIS A 179 2.14 -1.54 -16.25
N HIS A 180 2.39 -2.70 -16.86
CA HIS A 180 3.11 -2.80 -18.13
C HIS A 180 2.41 -3.72 -19.14
N GLU A 181 2.27 -3.27 -20.39
CA GLU A 181 1.64 -4.01 -21.49
C GLU A 181 2.41 -5.28 -21.90
N GLU A 182 3.73 -5.29 -21.66
CA GLU A 182 4.61 -6.44 -21.89
C GLU A 182 5.27 -6.89 -20.59
N GLU A 183 5.50 -8.21 -20.47
CA GLU A 183 6.16 -8.81 -19.32
C GLU A 183 7.56 -8.22 -19.11
N ILE A 184 7.76 -7.55 -17.98
CA ILE A 184 8.99 -6.82 -17.69
C ILE A 184 10.11 -7.81 -17.43
N LYS A 185 11.20 -7.69 -18.18
CA LYS A 185 12.42 -8.44 -17.89
C LYS A 185 13.10 -7.87 -16.65
N LEU A 186 13.05 -8.65 -15.57
CA LEU A 186 13.62 -8.23 -14.29
C LEU A 186 15.15 -8.32 -14.30
N PRO A 187 15.84 -7.36 -13.67
CA PRO A 187 17.29 -7.38 -13.55
C PRO A 187 17.72 -8.49 -12.60
N ALA A 188 18.84 -9.15 -12.90
CA ALA A 188 19.32 -10.27 -12.12
C ALA A 188 20.16 -9.89 -10.88
N LYS A 189 19.88 -8.71 -10.34
CA LYS A 189 20.50 -8.21 -9.11
C LYS A 189 19.39 -7.69 -8.22
N ILE A 190 19.32 -8.24 -7.02
CA ILE A 190 18.47 -7.77 -5.93
C ILE A 190 19.39 -7.18 -4.87
N ILE A 191 19.04 -6.02 -4.34
CA ILE A 191 19.77 -5.33 -3.27
C ILE A 191 18.80 -5.16 -2.12
N LEU A 192 19.13 -5.72 -0.94
CA LEU A 192 18.29 -5.63 0.25
C LEU A 192 18.82 -4.54 1.19
N SER A 193 17.91 -3.77 1.75
CA SER A 193 18.19 -2.73 2.73
C SER A 193 17.10 -2.73 3.80
N SER A 194 17.44 -2.34 5.03
CA SER A 194 16.44 -2.12 6.09
C SER A 194 17.04 -1.29 7.21
N LEU A 195 16.29 -0.32 7.72
CA LEU A 195 16.63 0.32 9.00
C LEU A 195 16.05 -0.48 10.18
N ASP A 196 14.91 -1.16 9.97
CA ASP A 196 14.12 -1.83 11.02
C ASP A 196 14.58 -3.25 11.35
N LEU A 197 14.98 -4.03 10.33
CA LEU A 197 15.48 -5.40 10.55
C LEU A 197 16.93 -5.37 11.00
N ASP A 198 17.31 -6.23 11.94
CA ASP A 198 18.71 -6.40 12.32
C ASP A 198 19.53 -7.11 11.21
N GLU A 199 20.86 -7.15 11.37
CA GLU A 199 21.75 -7.75 10.36
C GLU A 199 21.52 -9.27 10.20
N SER A 200 21.06 -9.96 11.26
CA SER A 200 20.75 -11.39 11.22
C SER A 200 19.44 -11.62 10.47
N GLU A 201 18.39 -10.89 10.81
CA GLU A 201 17.07 -10.99 10.17
C GLU A 201 17.16 -10.66 8.69
N LEU A 202 17.94 -9.64 8.31
CA LEU A 202 18.14 -9.27 6.90
C LEU A 202 18.91 -10.35 6.13
N LYS A 203 19.88 -11.03 6.78
CA LYS A 203 20.56 -12.21 6.20
C LYS A 203 19.62 -13.40 6.05
N ASP A 204 18.69 -13.60 6.96
CA ASP A 204 17.66 -14.63 6.83
C ASP A 204 16.77 -14.34 5.61
N GLN A 205 16.39 -13.08 5.38
CA GLN A 205 15.66 -12.69 4.17
C GLN A 205 16.48 -12.94 2.90
N GLN A 206 17.78 -12.60 2.92
CA GLN A 206 18.68 -12.88 1.81
C GLN A 206 18.73 -14.38 1.47
N GLN A 207 18.84 -15.23 2.49
CA GLN A 207 18.92 -16.68 2.31
C GLN A 207 17.63 -17.25 1.73
N LEU A 208 16.47 -16.74 2.15
CA LEU A 208 15.18 -17.13 1.58
C LEU A 208 15.11 -16.80 0.09
N LEU A 209 15.47 -15.56 -0.28
CA LEU A 209 15.47 -15.12 -1.68
C LEU A 209 16.47 -15.91 -2.53
N LEU A 210 17.68 -16.20 -2.03
CA LEU A 210 18.67 -17.02 -2.74
C LEU A 210 18.22 -18.48 -2.96
N SER A 211 17.37 -19.00 -2.07
CA SER A 211 16.86 -20.37 -2.15
C SER A 211 15.69 -20.54 -3.12
N HIS A 212 15.08 -19.45 -3.57
CA HIS A 212 13.89 -19.48 -4.40
C HIS A 212 14.18 -19.77 -5.88
N ASP A 213 13.29 -20.50 -6.53
CA ASP A 213 13.38 -20.85 -7.96
C ASP A 213 12.78 -19.76 -8.86
N TRP A 214 13.49 -18.64 -8.97
CA TRP A 214 13.04 -17.43 -9.68
C TRP A 214 12.71 -17.63 -11.16
N VAL A 215 13.42 -18.52 -11.85
CA VAL A 215 13.30 -18.66 -13.32
C VAL A 215 11.99 -19.32 -13.71
N ASN A 216 11.50 -20.24 -12.86
CA ASN A 216 10.26 -20.97 -13.14
C ASN A 216 9.02 -20.29 -12.55
N SER A 217 9.18 -19.36 -11.61
CA SER A 217 8.08 -18.70 -10.91
C SER A 217 7.85 -17.24 -11.32
N HIS A 218 8.88 -16.54 -11.83
CA HIS A 218 8.86 -15.10 -12.09
C HIS A 218 9.62 -14.76 -13.38
N PRO A 219 9.46 -13.54 -13.97
CA PRO A 219 10.08 -13.16 -15.24
C PRO A 219 11.58 -12.83 -15.14
N PHE A 220 12.33 -13.63 -14.38
CA PHE A 220 13.78 -13.56 -14.31
C PHE A 220 14.42 -14.41 -15.42
N VAL A 221 15.32 -13.81 -16.19
CA VAL A 221 16.07 -14.52 -17.25
C VAL A 221 17.03 -15.57 -16.64
N HIS A 222 17.52 -15.31 -15.44
CA HIS A 222 18.33 -16.22 -14.64
C HIS A 222 18.17 -15.89 -13.16
N SER A 223 18.54 -16.82 -12.27
CA SER A 223 18.51 -16.58 -10.83
C SER A 223 19.29 -15.31 -10.47
N PRO A 224 18.69 -14.39 -9.69
CA PRO A 224 19.33 -13.16 -9.30
C PRO A 224 20.41 -13.39 -8.24
N THR A 225 21.38 -12.48 -8.23
CA THR A 225 22.25 -12.26 -7.06
C THR A 225 21.50 -11.43 -6.03
N VAL A 226 21.74 -11.65 -4.74
CA VAL A 226 21.10 -10.91 -3.65
C VAL A 226 22.19 -10.30 -2.78
N ASP A 227 22.37 -8.99 -2.86
CA ASP A 227 23.36 -8.23 -2.11
C ASP A 227 22.70 -7.57 -0.88
N LEU A 228 23.43 -7.44 0.22
CA LEU A 228 23.00 -6.70 1.40
C LEU A 228 23.62 -5.30 1.42
N LEU A 229 22.81 -4.34 1.83
CA LEU A 229 23.20 -2.94 1.94
C LEU A 229 23.31 -2.56 3.42
N ASP A 230 24.41 -1.90 3.76
CA ASP A 230 24.71 -1.52 5.14
C ASP A 230 23.83 -0.35 5.60
N LYS A 231 23.37 -0.37 6.86
CA LYS A 231 22.46 0.65 7.40
C LYS A 231 23.11 2.03 7.35
N GLU A 232 24.42 2.09 7.54
CA GLU A 232 25.24 3.29 7.43
C GLU A 232 25.13 3.97 6.06
N MET A 233 24.91 3.20 5.00
CA MET A 233 24.79 3.73 3.65
C MET A 233 23.45 4.44 3.42
N ILE A 234 22.39 4.06 4.15
CA ILE A 234 21.09 4.78 4.15
C ILE A 234 21.30 6.19 4.72
N LEU A 235 21.92 6.28 5.89
CA LEU A 235 22.21 7.56 6.55
C LEU A 235 23.11 8.46 5.68
N GLU A 236 24.15 7.90 5.07
CA GLU A 236 25.04 8.65 4.17
C GLU A 236 24.33 9.12 2.91
N ALA A 237 23.44 8.32 2.34
CA ALA A 237 22.63 8.71 1.19
C ALA A 237 21.75 9.92 1.52
N VAL A 238 21.06 9.87 2.67
CA VAL A 238 20.20 10.97 3.14
C VAL A 238 20.99 12.24 3.38
N ILE A 239 22.16 12.16 4.04
CA ILE A 239 23.03 13.32 4.29
C ILE A 239 23.49 13.95 2.98
N LYS A 240 23.92 13.14 2.00
CA LYS A 240 24.38 13.63 0.70
C LYS A 240 23.28 14.35 -0.05
N GLN A 241 22.06 13.82 -0.06
CA GLN A 241 20.94 14.48 -0.72
C GLN A 241 20.53 15.75 0.03
N GLY A 242 20.44 15.72 1.36
CA GLY A 242 20.06 16.88 2.18
C GLY A 242 21.01 18.08 2.02
N GLY A 243 22.31 17.85 1.86
CA GLY A 243 23.28 18.92 1.57
C GLY A 243 23.34 19.33 0.08
N GLY A 244 22.87 18.49 -0.85
CA GLY A 244 22.86 18.74 -2.29
C GLY A 244 21.70 19.61 -2.76
N ASP A 245 20.47 19.32 -2.31
CA ASP A 245 19.24 20.00 -2.77
C ASP A 245 19.09 21.44 -2.22
N SER A 246 19.82 21.79 -1.16
CA SER A 246 19.85 23.16 -0.62
C SER A 246 20.51 24.21 -1.54
N VAL A 247 21.17 23.78 -2.63
CA VAL A 247 21.89 24.67 -3.56
C VAL A 247 21.16 24.90 -4.89
N GLU A 248 20.19 24.04 -5.28
CA GLU A 248 19.57 24.15 -6.62
C GLU A 248 18.04 24.19 -6.70
N ASN A 249 17.25 23.90 -5.65
CA ASN A 249 15.78 24.16 -5.67
C ASN A 249 15.15 24.23 -4.26
N PRO A 250 14.60 25.38 -3.83
CA PRO A 250 13.97 25.50 -2.52
C PRO A 250 12.48 25.15 -2.61
N THR A 251 12.14 23.86 -2.52
CA THR A 251 10.72 23.42 -2.43
C THR A 251 10.35 22.87 -1.06
N ILE A 252 11.01 23.32 0.02
CA ILE A 252 10.60 22.96 1.38
C ILE A 252 10.46 24.21 2.24
N ALA A 253 9.34 24.91 2.07
CA ALA A 253 8.77 25.79 3.07
C ALA A 253 7.33 26.15 2.69
N SER A 254 6.34 25.34 3.09
CA SER A 254 4.98 25.85 3.24
C SER A 254 4.13 25.01 4.19
N LYS A 255 3.72 25.67 5.28
CA LYS A 255 2.59 25.36 6.18
C LYS A 255 2.72 24.19 7.16
N VAL A 256 3.50 24.41 8.23
CA VAL A 256 3.11 23.95 9.58
C VAL A 256 3.15 25.15 10.52
N ALA A 257 2.16 26.03 10.42
CA ALA A 257 1.89 27.05 11.42
C ALA A 257 0.46 27.57 11.29
N GLU A 258 -0.51 26.90 11.92
CA GLU A 258 -1.71 27.58 12.40
C GLU A 258 -2.00 27.19 13.85
N LYS A 259 -2.26 28.24 14.64
CA LYS A 259 -2.49 28.26 16.10
C LYS A 259 -3.95 27.84 16.43
N PRO A 260 -4.22 27.39 17.67
CA PRO A 260 -5.49 26.77 18.04
C PRO A 260 -6.59 27.79 18.38
N VAL A 261 -7.85 27.45 18.05
CA VAL A 261 -9.04 28.11 18.61
C VAL A 261 -10.02 27.06 19.14
N LYS A 262 -10.65 27.42 20.26
CA LYS A 262 -11.35 26.63 21.28
C LYS A 262 -12.62 25.90 20.78
N LYS A 263 -12.86 24.70 21.31
CA LYS A 263 -14.16 24.02 21.33
C LYS A 263 -15.02 24.56 22.48
N GLU A 264 -16.29 24.81 22.20
CA GLU A 264 -17.35 24.94 23.20
C GLU A 264 -18.42 23.88 22.88
N MET A 265 -18.97 23.30 23.95
CA MET A 265 -19.71 22.04 24.03
C MET A 265 -21.21 22.32 24.09
N VAL A 266 -22.05 21.60 23.35
CA VAL A 266 -23.47 21.43 23.70
C VAL A 266 -23.97 20.01 23.36
N GLU A 267 -24.48 19.40 24.42
CA GLU A 267 -25.32 18.24 24.66
C GLU A 267 -26.10 17.60 23.50
N ALA A 268 -26.06 16.25 23.51
CA ALA A 268 -27.01 15.37 22.86
C ALA A 268 -28.24 15.14 23.77
N SER A 269 -29.42 14.98 23.16
CA SER A 269 -30.61 14.42 23.80
C SER A 269 -31.04 13.16 23.06
N GLU A 270 -31.21 12.09 23.82
CA GLU A 270 -31.66 10.76 23.41
C GLU A 270 -33.13 10.75 22.96
N ILE A 271 -33.47 9.89 21.99
CA ILE A 271 -34.78 9.23 21.93
C ILE A 271 -34.57 7.76 21.54
N ALA A 272 -35.03 6.88 22.43
CA ALA A 272 -35.10 5.43 22.28
C ALA A 272 -36.28 5.00 21.39
N VAL A 273 -36.08 3.97 20.57
CA VAL A 273 -37.17 3.10 20.08
C VAL A 273 -36.70 1.65 20.13
N GLU A 274 -37.51 0.87 20.85
CA GLU A 274 -37.50 -0.57 21.10
C GLU A 274 -38.34 -1.26 20.00
N ILE A 275 -37.89 -2.41 19.48
CA ILE A 275 -38.64 -3.51 18.81
C ILE A 275 -37.59 -4.59 18.51
N ASP A 276 -37.53 -5.64 19.32
CA ASP A 276 -38.26 -6.91 19.21
C ASP A 276 -37.72 -7.83 18.10
N SER A 277 -37.07 -8.87 18.59
CA SER A 277 -36.41 -9.95 17.88
C SER A 277 -37.39 -11.10 17.63
N GLN A 278 -37.43 -11.61 16.39
CA GLN A 278 -37.92 -12.96 16.12
C GLN A 278 -36.85 -13.80 15.40
N GLU A 279 -36.45 -14.87 16.06
CA GLU A 279 -35.67 -15.98 15.53
C GLU A 279 -36.50 -16.83 14.56
N THR A 280 -35.87 -17.39 13.52
CA THR A 280 -36.23 -18.74 13.01
C THR A 280 -35.01 -19.44 12.40
N THR A 281 -34.25 -20.10 13.27
CA THR A 281 -33.82 -21.52 13.24
C THR A 281 -33.53 -22.28 11.91
N VAL A 282 -32.32 -22.90 11.92
CA VAL A 282 -31.82 -24.20 11.38
C VAL A 282 -31.60 -24.39 9.86
N ALA A 283 -30.34 -24.57 9.43
CA ALA A 283 -29.70 -25.89 9.31
C ALA A 283 -28.32 -25.89 8.60
N ASN A 284 -27.28 -26.04 9.43
CA ASN A 284 -26.06 -26.85 9.27
C ASN A 284 -25.76 -27.54 7.91
N VAL A 285 -24.67 -27.13 7.24
CA VAL A 285 -23.60 -28.02 6.71
C VAL A 285 -22.28 -27.24 6.62
N GLU A 286 -21.27 -27.69 7.36
CA GLU A 286 -19.83 -27.54 7.06
C GLU A 286 -19.26 -28.95 6.79
N PRO A 287 -18.02 -29.15 6.25
CA PRO A 287 -17.05 -28.20 5.67
C PRO A 287 -16.51 -28.67 4.29
N THR A 288 -15.44 -28.02 3.82
CA THR A 288 -14.37 -28.45 2.87
C THR A 288 -14.30 -27.58 1.61
N SER A 289 -13.33 -26.66 1.55
CA SER A 289 -11.94 -26.84 1.07
C SER A 289 -11.83 -26.78 -0.46
N TYR A 290 -11.23 -25.68 -0.93
CA TYR A 290 -10.43 -25.50 -2.15
C TYR A 290 -10.70 -26.40 -3.38
N GLY A 291 -11.04 -25.73 -4.48
CA GLY A 291 -10.71 -26.16 -5.85
C GLY A 291 -11.92 -26.44 -6.73
N VAL A 292 -12.40 -25.42 -7.46
CA VAL A 292 -13.28 -25.67 -8.61
C VAL A 292 -12.42 -25.86 -9.87
N PRO A 293 -12.60 -26.99 -10.58
CA PRO A 293 -11.85 -27.35 -11.77
C PRO A 293 -12.31 -26.58 -13.02
N VAL A 294 -11.33 -26.22 -13.86
CA VAL A 294 -11.57 -25.80 -15.24
C VAL A 294 -12.21 -26.96 -16.02
N SER A 295 -13.45 -26.77 -16.47
CA SER A 295 -14.08 -27.60 -17.51
C SER A 295 -14.34 -26.78 -18.76
N LEU A 296 -13.43 -26.93 -19.71
CA LEU A 296 -13.59 -26.59 -21.11
C LEU A 296 -14.65 -27.51 -21.75
N ASN A 297 -15.76 -26.93 -22.24
CA ASN A 297 -16.56 -27.55 -23.29
C ASN A 297 -16.24 -26.82 -24.61
N LYS A 298 -15.43 -27.41 -25.48
CA LYS A 298 -15.85 -28.30 -26.58
C LYS A 298 -16.99 -27.73 -27.43
N LEU A 299 -16.60 -27.08 -28.51
CA LEU A 299 -17.08 -27.40 -29.84
C LEU A 299 -15.87 -27.30 -30.76
N ASP A 300 -15.29 -28.43 -31.16
CA ASP A 300 -14.66 -28.47 -32.47
C ASP A 300 -14.68 -29.84 -33.11
N HIS A 301 -15.08 -29.80 -34.38
CA HIS A 301 -14.95 -30.87 -35.34
C HIS A 301 -13.48 -31.27 -35.48
N LYS A 302 -13.18 -32.56 -35.29
CA LYS A 302 -11.95 -33.16 -35.79
C LYS A 302 -11.95 -33.07 -37.32
N ILE A 303 -10.83 -32.64 -37.90
CA ILE A 303 -9.87 -33.52 -38.58
C ILE A 303 -8.56 -32.74 -38.80
N LYS A 304 -7.46 -33.31 -38.30
CA LYS A 304 -6.04 -32.92 -38.53
C LYS A 304 -5.63 -33.07 -40.00
N PRO A 305 -4.70 -32.26 -40.49
CA PRO A 305 -3.77 -32.63 -41.55
C PRO A 305 -2.45 -33.15 -40.96
N GLU A 306 -1.86 -34.19 -41.55
CA GLU A 306 -0.41 -34.22 -41.82
C GLU A 306 -0.03 -35.39 -42.75
N LEU A 307 0.68 -35.05 -43.82
CA LEU A 307 1.42 -35.94 -44.69
C LEU A 307 2.84 -36.12 -44.13
N LYS A 308 3.36 -37.36 -44.15
CA LYS A 308 4.52 -37.79 -44.98
C LYS A 308 5.04 -39.14 -44.51
N SER A 309 5.10 -40.12 -45.42
CA SER A 309 6.36 -40.71 -45.94
C SER A 309 6.10 -41.97 -46.77
N GLN A 310 6.56 -41.91 -48.02
CA GLN A 310 7.20 -42.91 -48.88
C GLN A 310 7.00 -44.44 -48.75
N ASP A 311 6.87 -45.00 -49.98
CA ASP A 311 7.44 -46.22 -50.56
C ASP A 311 6.67 -47.56 -50.55
N GLU A 312 6.33 -47.93 -51.81
CA GLU A 312 6.23 -49.22 -52.52
C GLU A 312 6.04 -50.54 -51.73
N VAL A 313 5.09 -51.36 -52.17
CA VAL A 313 5.29 -52.49 -53.11
C VAL A 313 3.96 -53.25 -53.37
N ASN A 314 3.77 -53.57 -54.66
CA ASN A 314 2.88 -54.51 -55.35
C ASN A 314 2.19 -55.65 -54.55
N LEU A 315 0.95 -56.04 -54.92
CA LEU A 315 0.64 -57.02 -56.00
C LEU A 315 -0.87 -57.38 -56.10
N SER A 316 -1.27 -57.60 -57.35
CA SER A 316 -2.25 -58.59 -57.87
C SER A 316 -3.77 -58.45 -57.64
N ASP A 317 -4.44 -58.36 -58.79
CA ASP A 317 -5.65 -59.08 -59.24
C ASP A 317 -6.94 -59.05 -58.43
N SER A 318 -8.02 -58.54 -59.05
CA SER A 318 -9.13 -59.41 -59.44
C SER A 318 -10.16 -58.71 -60.36
N LYS A 319 -10.90 -59.59 -61.04
CA LYS A 319 -11.73 -59.42 -62.23
C LYS A 319 -12.98 -58.56 -62.05
N ILE A 320 -13.28 -57.84 -63.12
CA ILE A 320 -14.56 -57.79 -63.87
C ILE A 320 -15.74 -58.53 -63.22
N GLU A 321 -16.83 -57.81 -62.98
CA GLU A 321 -18.17 -58.35 -63.23
C GLU A 321 -19.16 -57.26 -63.69
N LYS A 322 -20.02 -57.67 -64.63
CA LYS A 322 -21.03 -56.87 -65.32
C LYS A 322 -22.38 -57.04 -64.63
N SER A 323 -23.21 -56.00 -64.62
CA SER A 323 -24.66 -56.08 -64.84
C SER A 323 -25.12 -54.65 -65.15
N SER A 324 -25.91 -54.32 -66.18
CA SER A 324 -27.23 -54.77 -66.62
C SER A 324 -28.02 -53.49 -66.88
N GLN A 325 -28.03 -52.99 -68.12
CA GLN A 325 -28.95 -51.95 -68.55
C GLN A 325 -29.85 -52.45 -69.67
N THR A 326 -31.13 -52.31 -69.41
CA THR A 326 -32.29 -52.78 -70.15
C THR A 326 -32.46 -52.02 -71.46
N LYS A 327 -32.70 -52.76 -72.55
CA LYS A 327 -32.97 -52.21 -73.88
C LYS A 327 -34.42 -51.72 -73.98
N MET A 328 -34.63 -50.46 -74.35
CA MET A 328 -35.82 -50.03 -75.09
C MET A 328 -35.45 -49.79 -76.54
N LYS A 329 -36.18 -50.45 -77.45
CA LYS A 329 -36.14 -50.22 -78.89
C LYS A 329 -37.10 -49.09 -79.23
N PHE A 330 -36.61 -48.00 -79.80
CA PHE A 330 -37.45 -47.10 -80.61
C PHE A 330 -37.06 -47.26 -82.07
N ASN A 331 -38.06 -47.68 -82.85
CA ASN A 331 -37.97 -47.96 -84.27
C ASN A 331 -38.12 -46.66 -85.08
N ASN A 332 -37.57 -46.70 -86.28
CA ASN A 332 -37.48 -45.64 -87.28
C ASN A 332 -38.84 -45.02 -87.64
N TRP A 333 -38.99 -43.71 -87.44
CA TRP A 333 -39.97 -42.88 -88.14
C TRP A 333 -39.51 -41.41 -88.13
N PHE A 334 -38.66 -41.04 -89.10
CA PHE A 334 -38.63 -39.73 -89.79
C PHE A 334 -37.36 -39.70 -90.67
N ARG A 335 -37.50 -40.30 -91.85
CA ARG A 335 -36.54 -40.18 -92.94
C ARG A 335 -37.22 -39.34 -94.01
N GLU A 336 -36.72 -38.10 -94.15
CA GLU A 336 -36.95 -37.10 -95.22
C GLU A 336 -37.24 -35.72 -94.62
N HIS A 337 -36.24 -35.08 -93.98
CA HIS A 337 -35.99 -33.62 -93.89
C HIS A 337 -34.77 -33.38 -92.96
N ARG A 338 -33.66 -34.08 -93.23
CA ARG A 338 -32.52 -34.25 -92.31
C ARG A 338 -31.55 -33.05 -92.26
N SER A 339 -31.66 -32.08 -93.18
CA SER A 339 -30.86 -30.84 -93.14
C SER A 339 -31.55 -29.68 -92.40
N PHE A 340 -32.88 -29.69 -92.29
CA PHE A 340 -33.63 -28.63 -91.57
C PHE A 340 -33.92 -28.97 -90.10
N ALA A 341 -34.11 -30.24 -89.74
CA ALA A 341 -34.36 -30.64 -88.34
C ALA A 341 -33.12 -30.54 -87.44
N ILE A 342 -31.92 -30.84 -87.98
CA ILE A 342 -30.66 -30.70 -87.25
C ILE A 342 -30.28 -29.22 -87.11
N GLY A 343 -30.43 -28.43 -88.18
CA GLY A 343 -30.24 -26.97 -88.13
C GLY A 343 -31.21 -26.27 -87.18
N GLY A 344 -32.48 -26.67 -87.15
CA GLY A 344 -33.49 -26.16 -86.23
C GLY A 344 -33.25 -26.58 -84.77
N PHE A 345 -32.75 -27.79 -84.51
CA PHE A 345 -32.36 -28.22 -83.17
C PHE A 345 -31.13 -27.46 -82.65
N PHE A 346 -30.10 -27.25 -83.48
CA PHE A 346 -28.94 -26.44 -83.11
C PHE A 346 -29.31 -24.95 -82.95
N ALA A 347 -30.15 -24.39 -83.83
CA ALA A 347 -30.63 -23.02 -83.70
C ALA A 347 -31.52 -22.84 -82.45
N GLY A 348 -32.38 -23.83 -82.14
CA GLY A 348 -33.18 -23.86 -80.93
C GLY A 348 -32.35 -24.03 -79.66
N LEU A 349 -31.29 -24.86 -79.68
CA LEU A 349 -30.34 -25.01 -78.59
C LEU A 349 -29.56 -23.72 -78.34
N VAL A 350 -29.10 -23.05 -79.41
CA VAL A 350 -28.41 -21.76 -79.31
C VAL A 350 -29.38 -20.69 -78.79
N ALA A 351 -30.62 -20.62 -79.28
CA ALA A 351 -31.63 -19.69 -78.77
C ALA A 351 -31.95 -19.96 -77.29
N LEU A 352 -32.05 -21.24 -76.88
CA LEU A 352 -32.24 -21.64 -75.49
C LEU A 352 -31.03 -21.22 -74.65
N LEU A 353 -29.79 -21.43 -75.11
CA LEU A 353 -28.58 -21.00 -74.41
C LEU A 353 -28.49 -19.48 -74.30
N VAL A 354 -28.97 -18.73 -75.29
CA VAL A 354 -29.05 -17.25 -75.24
C VAL A 354 -30.12 -16.81 -74.24
N VAL A 355 -31.31 -17.41 -74.24
CA VAL A 355 -32.38 -17.08 -73.29
C VAL A 355 -31.98 -17.45 -71.86
N VAL A 356 -31.40 -18.65 -71.67
CA VAL A 356 -30.86 -19.10 -70.39
C VAL A 356 -29.69 -18.21 -69.97
N GLY A 357 -28.81 -17.81 -70.89
CA GLY A 357 -27.72 -16.86 -70.62
C GLY A 357 -28.24 -15.50 -70.14
N VAL A 358 -29.20 -14.91 -70.86
CA VAL A 358 -29.83 -13.62 -70.49
C VAL A 358 -30.60 -13.72 -69.18
N TRP A 359 -31.29 -14.82 -68.93
CA TRP A 359 -32.01 -15.08 -67.68
C TRP A 359 -31.06 -15.27 -66.50
N LEU A 360 -29.98 -16.04 -66.67
CA LEU A 360 -28.94 -16.24 -65.68
C LEU A 360 -28.20 -14.94 -65.36
N THR A 361 -27.98 -14.06 -66.33
CA THR A 361 -27.35 -12.75 -66.08
C THR A 361 -28.29 -11.72 -65.46
N SER A 362 -29.61 -11.81 -65.71
CA SER A 362 -30.59 -10.84 -65.20
C SER A 362 -30.91 -11.02 -63.71
N GLY A 363 -30.71 -12.23 -63.16
CA GLY A 363 -31.02 -12.57 -61.76
C GLY A 363 -29.83 -12.54 -60.80
N VAL A 364 -28.62 -12.17 -61.24
CA VAL A 364 -27.42 -12.20 -60.39
C VAL A 364 -27.50 -11.15 -59.29
N LYS A 365 -27.28 -11.56 -58.05
CA LYS A 365 -27.07 -10.68 -56.89
C LYS A 365 -25.64 -10.82 -56.37
N ALA A 366 -25.09 -9.76 -55.79
CA ALA A 366 -23.79 -9.78 -55.13
C ALA A 366 -23.95 -9.46 -53.64
N VAL A 367 -23.35 -10.29 -52.79
CA VAL A 367 -23.21 -10.02 -51.35
C VAL A 367 -21.73 -9.81 -51.06
N VAL A 368 -21.39 -8.60 -50.65
CA VAL A 368 -20.05 -8.19 -50.22
C VAL A 368 -20.04 -8.21 -48.70
N ARG A 369 -19.11 -8.96 -48.11
CA ARG A 369 -18.85 -8.95 -46.67
C ARG A 369 -17.51 -8.29 -46.43
N LEU A 370 -17.53 -7.21 -45.65
CA LEU A 370 -16.35 -6.46 -45.25
C LEU A 370 -15.96 -6.89 -43.83
N SER A 371 -14.67 -7.13 -43.63
CA SER A 371 -14.08 -7.14 -42.30
C SER A 371 -13.35 -5.83 -42.15
N LEU A 372 -13.79 -5.00 -41.21
CA LEU A 372 -13.16 -3.71 -40.94
C LEU A 372 -11.85 -3.89 -40.15
N ALA A 373 -10.93 -2.95 -40.31
CA ALA A 373 -9.73 -2.82 -39.49
C ALA A 373 -10.09 -1.99 -38.24
N THR A 374 -10.44 -2.65 -37.14
CA THR A 374 -10.72 -1.99 -35.87
C THR A 374 -9.43 -1.67 -35.11
N GLU A 375 -9.45 -0.58 -34.36
CA GLU A 375 -8.37 -0.17 -33.46
C GLU A 375 -8.88 -0.18 -32.02
N LEU A 376 -8.02 -0.58 -31.08
CA LEU A 376 -8.34 -0.49 -29.66
C LEU A 376 -8.00 0.93 -29.19
N ILE A 377 -8.99 1.60 -28.59
CA ILE A 377 -8.80 2.87 -27.89
C ILE A 377 -8.95 2.61 -26.39
N SER A 378 -8.01 3.12 -25.61
CA SER A 378 -8.00 2.98 -24.15
C SER A 378 -7.64 4.32 -23.54
N LYS A 379 -8.41 4.73 -22.54
CA LYS A 379 -8.16 5.96 -21.80
C LYS A 379 -8.35 5.71 -20.31
N GLU A 380 -7.38 6.20 -19.55
CA GLU A 380 -7.42 6.22 -18.11
C GLU A 380 -7.90 7.61 -17.66
N THR A 381 -8.88 7.63 -16.76
CA THR A 381 -9.44 8.87 -16.22
C THR A 381 -9.83 8.71 -14.77
N ILE A 382 -9.90 9.83 -14.05
CA ILE A 382 -10.44 9.88 -12.69
C ILE A 382 -11.90 10.31 -12.76
N ILE A 383 -12.76 9.58 -12.06
CA ILE A 383 -14.19 9.85 -11.92
C ILE A 383 -14.49 10.14 -10.44
N THR A 384 -15.18 11.21 -10.15
CA THR A 384 -15.57 11.57 -8.78
C THR A 384 -16.91 10.93 -8.43
N LEU A 385 -16.93 10.07 -7.42
CA LEU A 385 -18.13 9.52 -6.81
C LEU A 385 -18.69 10.52 -5.80
N SER A 386 -19.97 10.85 -5.94
CA SER A 386 -20.68 11.74 -5.02
C SER A 386 -22.02 11.14 -4.60
N SER A 387 -22.25 11.07 -3.30
CA SER A 387 -23.56 10.71 -2.74
C SER A 387 -24.56 11.89 -2.72
N GLU A 388 -24.12 13.09 -3.10
CA GLU A 388 -24.95 14.31 -3.11
C GLU A 388 -25.44 14.69 -4.52
N SER A 389 -25.03 13.96 -5.56
CA SER A 389 -25.42 14.23 -6.95
C SER A 389 -26.76 13.57 -7.32
N ASP A 390 -27.61 14.28 -8.06
CA ASP A 390 -28.91 13.78 -8.56
C ASP A 390 -28.78 12.88 -9.83
N GLY A 391 -27.55 12.51 -10.23
CA GLY A 391 -27.29 11.66 -11.39
C GLY A 391 -25.89 11.85 -11.99
N VAL A 392 -25.64 11.21 -13.13
CA VAL A 392 -24.35 11.23 -13.85
C VAL A 392 -24.12 12.57 -14.56
N ASP A 393 -23.03 13.28 -14.22
CA ASP A 393 -22.59 14.50 -14.92
C ASP A 393 -21.35 14.20 -15.77
N ALA A 394 -21.58 13.87 -17.05
CA ALA A 394 -20.53 13.47 -17.98
C ALA A 394 -19.48 14.56 -18.23
N ASN A 395 -19.86 15.85 -18.15
CA ASN A 395 -18.92 16.96 -18.41
C ASN A 395 -17.97 17.19 -17.25
N LYS A 396 -18.39 16.88 -16.02
CA LYS A 396 -17.59 17.04 -14.81
C LYS A 396 -16.97 15.73 -14.33
N LEU A 397 -17.23 14.62 -15.03
CA LEU A 397 -16.81 13.28 -14.64
C LEU A 397 -17.27 12.91 -13.23
N VAL A 398 -18.52 13.24 -12.89
CA VAL A 398 -19.14 12.91 -11.60
C VAL A 398 -20.12 11.76 -11.77
N LEU A 399 -19.97 10.75 -10.92
CA LEU A 399 -20.80 9.55 -10.83
C LEU A 399 -21.58 9.56 -9.52
N ILE A 400 -22.86 9.19 -9.58
CA ILE A 400 -23.68 9.01 -8.38
C ILE A 400 -23.20 7.80 -7.57
N ALA A 401 -23.13 7.96 -6.25
CA ALA A 401 -22.81 6.88 -5.31
C ALA A 401 -23.94 6.65 -4.32
N ASP A 402 -24.32 5.39 -4.13
CA ASP A 402 -25.26 4.97 -3.11
C ASP A 402 -24.54 4.75 -1.77
N THR A 403 -25.21 5.09 -0.67
CA THR A 403 -24.69 4.89 0.69
C THR A 403 -25.34 3.67 1.33
N ILE A 404 -24.53 2.72 1.79
CA ILE A 404 -24.98 1.53 2.52
C ILE A 404 -24.43 1.57 3.94
N ASP A 405 -25.31 1.70 4.93
CA ASP A 405 -24.93 1.68 6.35
C ASP A 405 -25.14 0.29 6.95
N LYS A 406 -24.12 -0.21 7.64
CA LYS A 406 -24.15 -1.50 8.36
C LYS A 406 -23.63 -1.36 9.77
N LYS A 407 -24.44 -1.76 10.75
CA LYS A 407 -24.03 -1.83 12.16
C LYS A 407 -23.49 -3.22 12.48
N VAL A 408 -22.30 -3.27 13.05
CA VAL A 408 -21.65 -4.49 13.54
C VAL A 408 -21.16 -4.30 14.98
N SER A 409 -21.02 -5.40 15.72
CA SER A 409 -20.57 -5.37 17.11
C SER A 409 -19.91 -6.66 17.50
N ASP A 410 -18.81 -6.58 18.23
CA ASP A 410 -18.11 -7.75 18.74
C ASP A 410 -17.34 -7.41 20.03
N LYS A 411 -16.85 -8.45 20.71
CA LYS A 411 -16.05 -8.37 21.92
C LYS A 411 -14.69 -9.01 21.67
N LYS A 412 -13.61 -8.34 22.10
CA LYS A 412 -12.25 -8.89 22.06
C LYS A 412 -11.57 -8.78 23.42
N THR A 413 -10.77 -9.79 23.76
CA THR A 413 -9.95 -9.82 24.98
C THR A 413 -8.47 -9.83 24.65
N LYS A 414 -7.66 -9.37 25.59
CA LYS A 414 -6.20 -9.35 25.49
C LYS A 414 -5.54 -9.42 26.86
N GLU A 415 -4.41 -10.14 26.96
CA GLU A 415 -3.61 -10.14 28.19
C GLU A 415 -2.95 -8.78 28.44
N THR A 416 -2.94 -8.34 29.69
CA THR A 416 -2.30 -7.06 30.06
C THR A 416 -0.78 -7.18 30.12
N THR A 417 -0.10 -6.19 29.56
CA THR A 417 1.37 -6.17 29.45
C THR A 417 2.02 -5.17 30.41
N GLY A 418 1.26 -4.22 30.93
CA GLY A 418 1.75 -3.25 31.91
C GLY A 418 2.22 -3.94 33.19
N VAL A 419 3.30 -3.43 33.77
CA VAL A 419 3.83 -3.92 35.05
C VAL A 419 3.84 -2.76 36.05
N LYS A 420 3.36 -3.03 37.26
CA LYS A 420 3.40 -2.10 38.39
C LYS A 420 3.99 -2.81 39.60
N VAL A 421 4.90 -2.14 40.30
CA VAL A 421 5.41 -2.65 41.59
C VAL A 421 4.49 -2.16 42.69
N VAL A 422 3.99 -3.10 43.50
CA VAL A 422 3.14 -2.83 44.68
C VAL A 422 3.73 -3.50 45.90
N GLY A 423 3.49 -2.95 47.08
CA GLY A 423 4.02 -3.49 48.32
C GLY A 423 3.96 -2.49 49.46
N ASP A 424 4.63 -2.81 50.55
CA ASP A 424 4.59 -2.06 51.80
C ASP A 424 5.90 -1.31 52.06
N GLN A 425 5.82 -0.17 52.74
CA GLN A 425 6.98 0.60 53.19
C GLN A 425 7.54 0.00 54.48
N ALA A 426 8.87 -0.01 54.62
CA ALA A 426 9.50 -0.41 55.87
C ALA A 426 9.29 0.65 56.95
N ILE A 427 9.00 0.21 58.17
CA ILE A 427 8.86 1.07 59.35
C ILE A 427 9.95 0.70 60.35
N GLY A 428 10.49 1.72 61.00
CA GLY A 428 11.61 1.58 61.92
C GLY A 428 11.62 2.62 63.03
N GLU A 429 12.48 2.40 64.02
CA GLU A 429 12.75 3.36 65.09
C GLU A 429 14.24 3.74 65.07
N ILE A 430 14.51 5.04 65.17
CA ILE A 430 15.86 5.60 65.21
C ILE A 430 16.05 6.42 66.48
N THR A 431 17.26 6.46 67.01
CA THR A 431 17.69 7.47 67.97
C THR A 431 18.27 8.65 67.21
N LEU A 432 17.64 9.82 67.28
CA LEU A 432 18.19 11.08 66.83
C LEU A 432 19.10 11.67 67.90
N TYR A 433 20.29 12.12 67.50
CA TYR A 433 21.27 12.77 68.35
C TYR A 433 21.46 14.23 67.95
N ASN A 434 21.46 15.10 68.96
CA ASN A 434 21.83 16.50 68.86
C ASN A 434 23.12 16.73 69.64
N LYS A 435 24.20 17.04 68.91
CA LYS A 435 25.54 17.28 69.45
C LYS A 435 25.81 18.77 69.71
N THR A 436 24.82 19.64 69.49
CA THR A 436 24.94 21.09 69.67
C THR A 436 24.49 21.54 71.06
N GLU A 437 24.84 22.77 71.43
CA GLU A 437 24.48 23.38 72.71
C GLU A 437 23.05 23.97 72.72
N ALA A 438 22.30 23.87 71.62
CA ALA A 438 20.95 24.39 71.49
C ALA A 438 19.93 23.27 71.23
N VAL A 439 18.72 23.43 71.78
CA VAL A 439 17.60 22.52 71.48
C VAL A 439 17.22 22.64 70.01
N LYS A 440 16.94 21.50 69.35
CA LYS A 440 16.55 21.46 67.93
C LYS A 440 15.23 20.73 67.76
N SER A 441 14.32 21.34 67.01
CA SER A 441 13.12 20.70 66.50
C SER A 441 13.31 20.30 65.03
N PHE A 442 12.87 19.08 64.71
CA PHE A 442 12.82 18.50 63.36
C PHE A 442 11.36 18.30 62.98
N ASP A 443 10.99 18.80 61.81
CA ASP A 443 9.63 18.69 61.33
C ASP A 443 9.30 17.27 60.86
N LYS A 444 8.01 16.92 60.88
CA LYS A 444 7.49 15.73 60.20
C LYS A 444 7.92 15.75 58.74
N GLY A 445 8.35 14.61 58.21
CA GLY A 445 8.87 14.50 56.84
C GLY A 445 10.35 14.84 56.69
N THR A 446 11.07 15.17 57.78
CA THR A 446 12.54 15.33 57.72
C THR A 446 13.17 14.04 57.18
N LYS A 447 14.00 14.17 56.16
CA LYS A 447 14.67 13.04 55.50
C LYS A 447 15.76 12.47 56.37
N ILE A 448 15.82 11.15 56.46
CA ILE A 448 16.87 10.36 57.11
C ILE A 448 17.38 9.37 56.06
N SER A 449 18.68 9.33 55.77
CA SER A 449 19.19 8.55 54.64
C SER A 449 20.36 7.63 54.97
N LYS A 450 20.48 6.54 54.20
CA LYS A 450 21.61 5.62 54.15
C LYS A 450 21.94 5.31 52.70
N GLY A 451 22.93 6.00 52.13
CA GLY A 451 23.17 5.93 50.69
C GLY A 451 21.93 6.37 49.92
N ASP A 452 21.39 5.48 49.09
CA ASP A 452 20.19 5.74 48.26
C ASP A 452 18.86 5.50 49.00
N LEU A 453 18.90 4.87 50.18
CA LEU A 453 17.70 4.60 50.97
C LEU A 453 17.29 5.86 51.75
N VAL A 454 16.02 6.25 51.60
CA VAL A 454 15.45 7.44 52.23
C VAL A 454 14.28 7.03 53.14
N PHE A 455 14.30 7.54 54.35
CA PHE A 455 13.25 7.43 55.36
C PHE A 455 12.80 8.83 55.77
N THR A 456 11.59 8.95 56.31
CA THR A 456 11.03 10.22 56.76
C THR A 456 10.51 10.11 58.19
N LEU A 457 10.70 11.17 58.99
CA LEU A 457 10.10 11.26 60.32
C LEU A 457 8.56 11.26 60.22
N ASP A 458 7.93 10.42 61.04
CA ASP A 458 6.46 10.31 61.06
C ASP A 458 5.78 11.47 61.79
N ASP A 459 6.49 12.09 62.73
CA ASP A 459 6.02 13.17 63.60
C ASP A 459 7.08 14.28 63.75
N ILE A 460 6.67 15.43 64.29
CA ILE A 460 7.60 16.50 64.71
C ILE A 460 8.32 16.04 65.97
N VAL A 461 9.64 16.24 66.03
CA VAL A 461 10.50 15.76 67.12
C VAL A 461 11.35 16.90 67.65
N GLU A 462 11.35 17.09 68.96
CA GLU A 462 12.30 17.96 69.65
C GLU A 462 13.41 17.13 70.32
N VAL A 463 14.67 17.51 70.08
CA VAL A 463 15.86 16.88 70.67
C VAL A 463 16.61 17.94 71.48
N ALA A 464 16.76 17.68 72.79
CA ALA A 464 17.46 18.56 73.72
C ALA A 464 18.91 18.84 73.29
N SER A 465 19.52 19.88 73.85
CA SER A 465 20.94 20.19 73.64
C SER A 465 21.85 19.14 74.29
N ALA A 466 23.10 19.03 73.82
CA ALA A 466 24.16 18.31 74.50
C ALA A 466 24.48 18.98 75.86
N SER A 467 24.84 18.17 76.84
CA SER A 467 25.21 18.61 78.19
C SER A 467 26.57 18.06 78.60
N THR A 468 27.28 18.77 79.46
CA THR A 468 28.56 18.29 80.00
C THR A 468 28.37 17.76 81.41
N LYS A 469 28.79 16.52 81.64
CA LYS A 469 28.81 15.87 82.94
C LYS A 469 30.24 15.74 83.43
N GLU A 470 30.50 16.17 84.66
CA GLU A 470 31.80 15.94 85.30
C GLU A 470 31.85 14.53 85.89
N THR A 471 32.80 13.71 85.43
CA THR A 471 33.07 12.37 85.94
C THR A 471 34.46 12.31 86.58
N SER A 472 34.73 11.25 87.34
CA SER A 472 36.00 11.03 88.04
C SER A 472 37.24 11.00 87.12
N SER A 473 37.02 10.91 85.80
CA SER A 473 38.02 10.80 84.74
C SER A 473 38.06 12.02 83.79
N GLY A 474 37.23 13.06 84.01
CA GLY A 474 37.23 14.29 83.21
C GLY A 474 35.81 14.83 82.92
N LYS A 475 35.71 15.74 81.93
CA LYS A 475 34.44 16.23 81.41
C LYS A 475 33.96 15.30 80.28
N GLU A 476 32.78 14.71 80.45
CA GLU A 476 32.13 13.86 79.44
C GLU A 476 30.95 14.62 78.83
N THR A 477 30.84 14.61 77.51
CA THR A 477 29.72 15.26 76.81
C THR A 477 28.63 14.22 76.56
N GLU A 478 27.45 14.44 77.12
CA GLU A 478 26.26 13.64 76.88
C GLU A 478 25.40 14.35 75.83
N TYR A 479 25.27 13.75 74.65
CA TYR A 479 24.47 14.32 73.56
C TYR A 479 22.99 14.24 73.88
N GLY A 480 22.24 15.26 73.43
CA GLY A 480 20.79 15.18 73.45
C GLY A 480 20.33 14.04 72.54
N LYS A 481 19.40 13.21 73.02
CA LYS A 481 18.91 12.05 72.27
C LYS A 481 17.41 11.90 72.39
N ASN A 482 16.75 11.49 71.32
CA ASN A 482 15.33 11.16 71.32
C ASN A 482 15.05 9.99 70.35
N ASN A 483 14.20 9.06 70.76
CA ASN A 483 13.82 7.91 69.95
C ASN A 483 12.55 8.24 69.16
N VAL A 484 12.58 7.98 67.85
CA VAL A 484 11.54 8.43 66.93
C VAL A 484 11.26 7.40 65.85
N LYS A 485 10.02 7.37 65.38
CA LYS A 485 9.60 6.49 64.30
C LYS A 485 9.86 7.11 62.93
N VAL A 486 10.27 6.25 62.00
CA VAL A 486 10.48 6.60 60.61
C VAL A 486 9.81 5.58 59.69
N THR A 487 9.31 6.09 58.58
CA THR A 487 8.78 5.27 57.48
C THR A 487 9.66 5.45 56.24
N ALA A 488 9.94 4.36 55.54
CA ALA A 488 10.67 4.39 54.27
C ALA A 488 9.89 5.17 53.21
N ALA A 489 10.58 5.99 52.42
CA ALA A 489 9.96 6.73 51.34
C ALA A 489 9.54 5.82 50.18
N ALA A 490 10.32 4.77 49.90
CA ALA A 490 10.02 3.75 48.89
C ALA A 490 9.45 2.48 49.54
N ILE A 491 8.58 1.78 48.80
CA ILE A 491 8.18 0.40 49.11
C ILE A 491 9.33 -0.56 48.80
N GLY A 492 9.35 -1.73 49.43
CA GLY A 492 10.30 -2.80 49.09
C GLY A 492 11.15 -3.28 50.26
N ALA A 493 11.66 -4.51 50.10
CA ALA A 493 12.43 -5.19 51.13
C ALA A 493 13.81 -4.54 51.38
N ASP A 494 14.35 -3.80 50.42
CA ASP A 494 15.64 -3.12 50.52
C ASP A 494 15.68 -2.05 51.62
N SER A 495 14.50 -1.54 52.01
CA SER A 495 14.36 -0.58 53.11
C SER A 495 14.35 -1.24 54.50
N ASN A 496 14.37 -2.57 54.59
CA ASN A 496 14.50 -3.31 55.85
C ASN A 496 15.97 -3.35 56.30
N ILE A 497 16.46 -2.24 56.85
CA ILE A 497 17.84 -2.11 57.31
C ILE A 497 18.06 -2.68 58.73
N GLU A 498 19.27 -3.18 58.99
CA GLU A 498 19.63 -3.77 60.29
C GLU A 498 19.65 -2.76 61.44
N LYS A 499 19.74 -3.29 62.67
CA LYS A 499 19.94 -2.53 63.91
C LYS A 499 21.34 -1.89 63.95
N GLU A 500 21.49 -0.80 64.73
CA GLU A 500 22.76 -0.11 64.99
C GLU A 500 23.45 0.49 63.74
N ILE A 501 22.65 0.84 62.74
CA ILE A 501 23.11 1.49 61.51
C ILE A 501 23.06 3.00 61.68
N GLU A 502 24.18 3.67 61.41
CA GLU A 502 24.23 5.14 61.33
C GLU A 502 23.54 5.66 60.07
N LEU A 503 22.77 6.74 60.26
CA LEU A 503 21.97 7.39 59.24
C LEU A 503 22.27 8.89 59.21
N GLN A 504 22.24 9.46 58.01
CA GLN A 504 22.38 10.89 57.80
C GLN A 504 21.05 11.59 58.07
N VAL A 505 21.07 12.70 58.83
CA VAL A 505 19.88 13.51 59.13
C VAL A 505 19.84 14.70 58.16
N ALA A 506 18.87 14.71 57.25
CA ALA A 506 18.71 15.68 56.18
C ALA A 506 20.05 15.91 55.43
N SER A 507 20.48 17.17 55.31
CA SER A 507 21.80 17.53 54.78
C SER A 507 22.74 18.06 55.87
N PHE A 508 22.48 17.70 57.13
CA PHE A 508 23.30 18.17 58.24
C PHE A 508 24.60 17.38 58.34
N ASP A 509 25.61 18.04 58.91
CA ASP A 509 26.89 17.41 59.21
C ASP A 509 26.72 16.34 60.32
N PRO A 510 27.26 15.11 60.15
CA PRO A 510 27.18 14.04 61.15
C PRO A 510 27.77 14.39 62.52
N GLY A 511 28.68 15.36 62.58
CA GLY A 511 29.24 15.94 63.80
C GLY A 511 28.28 16.88 64.53
N THR A 512 27.21 17.33 63.88
CA THR A 512 26.17 18.21 64.45
C THR A 512 24.91 17.42 64.81
N TYR A 513 24.39 16.63 63.86
CA TYR A 513 23.22 15.78 64.05
C TYR A 513 23.48 14.42 63.42
N SER A 514 23.11 13.35 64.12
CA SER A 514 23.23 11.99 63.62
C SER A 514 22.04 11.15 64.03
N ALA A 515 21.73 10.10 63.29
CA ALA A 515 20.70 9.14 63.64
C ALA A 515 21.29 7.73 63.67
N THR A 516 20.76 6.85 64.52
CA THR A 516 21.13 5.44 64.55
C THR A 516 19.89 4.57 64.70
N THR A 517 19.80 3.46 63.97
CA THR A 517 18.66 2.52 64.10
C THR A 517 18.67 1.83 65.46
N VAL A 518 17.51 1.80 66.13
CA VAL A 518 17.33 1.17 67.45
C VAL A 518 17.14 -0.34 67.30
N GLU A 519 16.33 -0.74 66.33
CA GLU A 519 16.06 -2.12 65.94
C GLU A 519 16.07 -2.23 64.41
N ALA A 520 16.10 -3.45 63.89
CA ALA A 520 16.01 -3.67 62.45
C ALA A 520 14.64 -3.21 61.92
N PHE A 521 14.65 -2.50 60.79
CA PHE A 521 13.43 -2.05 60.14
C PHE A 521 12.72 -3.24 59.51
N SER A 522 11.39 -3.19 59.51
CA SER A 522 10.58 -4.31 59.03
C SER A 522 9.31 -3.83 58.37
N GLY A 523 8.63 -4.75 57.68
CA GLY A 523 7.39 -4.45 56.95
C GLY A 523 7.61 -4.02 55.51
N GLY A 524 8.84 -3.73 55.06
CA GLY A 524 9.12 -3.44 53.65
C GLY A 524 8.92 -4.68 52.78
N SER A 525 8.05 -4.58 51.77
CA SER A 525 7.73 -5.65 50.83
C SER A 525 7.52 -5.09 49.43
N SER A 526 7.78 -5.87 48.38
CA SER A 526 7.49 -5.49 46.99
C SER A 526 7.20 -6.72 46.15
N ARG A 527 6.20 -6.63 45.29
CA ARG A 527 5.89 -7.62 44.24
C ARG A 527 5.49 -6.89 42.96
N GLU A 528 5.79 -7.51 41.83
CA GLU A 528 5.31 -7.05 40.53
C GLU A 528 3.91 -7.59 40.28
N VAL A 529 3.02 -6.74 39.77
CA VAL A 529 1.68 -7.10 39.34
C VAL A 529 1.44 -6.61 37.92
N ARG A 530 0.67 -7.38 37.16
CA ARG A 530 0.24 -6.97 35.82
C ARG A 530 -0.88 -5.96 35.94
N VAL A 531 -0.81 -4.93 35.10
CA VAL A 531 -1.79 -3.86 35.04
C VAL A 531 -2.11 -3.51 33.59
N VAL A 532 -3.29 -2.92 33.37
CA VAL A 532 -3.65 -2.41 32.04
C VAL A 532 -2.72 -1.27 31.63
N SER A 533 -2.06 -1.40 30.48
CA SER A 533 -1.30 -0.32 29.86
C SER A 533 -2.13 0.45 28.81
N SER A 534 -1.68 1.64 28.40
CA SER A 534 -2.30 2.35 27.27
C SER A 534 -2.18 1.53 25.99
N SER A 535 -1.00 0.96 25.73
CA SER A 535 -0.72 0.10 24.58
C SER A 535 -1.69 -1.08 24.49
N ASP A 536 -2.07 -1.68 25.62
CA ASP A 536 -3.04 -2.79 25.63
C ASP A 536 -4.40 -2.35 25.09
N ARG A 537 -4.87 -1.16 25.48
CA ARG A 537 -6.14 -0.60 25.02
C ARG A 537 -6.10 -0.21 23.54
N ASP A 538 -5.04 0.47 23.13
CA ASP A 538 -4.89 0.99 21.78
C ASP A 538 -4.84 -0.15 20.76
N GLN A 539 -4.01 -1.16 21.03
CA GLN A 539 -3.92 -2.36 20.19
C GLN A 539 -5.24 -3.14 20.18
N LEU A 540 -5.96 -3.23 21.30
CA LEU A 540 -7.26 -3.93 21.35
C LEU A 540 -8.35 -3.20 20.55
N ILE A 541 -8.33 -1.87 20.53
CA ILE A 541 -9.21 -1.05 19.69
C ILE A 541 -8.90 -1.25 18.21
N GLU A 542 -7.63 -1.12 17.83
CA GLU A 542 -7.19 -1.25 16.44
C GLU A 542 -7.56 -2.61 15.86
N ASP A 543 -7.20 -3.67 16.58
CA ASP A 543 -7.51 -5.05 16.24
C ASP A 543 -9.01 -5.29 16.02
N LEU A 544 -9.84 -4.82 16.95
CA LEU A 544 -11.28 -5.05 16.90
C LEU A 544 -11.95 -4.17 15.82
N ARG A 545 -11.47 -2.95 15.61
CA ARG A 545 -11.92 -2.10 14.49
C ARG A 545 -11.61 -2.73 13.14
N LYS A 546 -10.39 -3.24 12.96
CA LYS A 546 -9.98 -3.92 11.72
C LYS A 546 -10.84 -5.15 11.44
N LYS A 547 -11.11 -5.95 12.48
CA LYS A 547 -12.02 -7.10 12.39
C LYS A 547 -13.44 -6.68 11.98
N LEU A 548 -14.02 -5.72 12.70
CA LEU A 548 -15.39 -5.27 12.45
C LEU A 548 -15.54 -4.59 11.08
N LEU A 549 -14.53 -3.87 10.60
CA LEU A 549 -14.55 -3.26 9.27
C LEU A 549 -14.55 -4.35 8.17
N ALA A 550 -13.69 -5.36 8.29
CA ALA A 550 -13.67 -6.49 7.36
C ALA A 550 -14.99 -7.28 7.38
N GLU A 551 -15.55 -7.52 8.56
CA GLU A 551 -16.85 -8.20 8.72
C GLU A 551 -17.99 -7.39 8.09
N ALA A 552 -18.02 -6.08 8.32
CA ALA A 552 -19.03 -5.21 7.71
C ALA A 552 -18.87 -5.15 6.19
N GLN A 553 -17.64 -5.07 5.66
CA GLN A 553 -17.38 -5.12 4.22
C GLN A 553 -17.88 -6.44 3.61
N ASP A 554 -17.51 -7.58 4.19
CA ASP A 554 -17.95 -8.91 3.74
C ASP A 554 -19.48 -9.05 3.73
N GLU A 555 -20.16 -8.48 4.73
CA GLU A 555 -21.63 -8.50 4.80
C GLU A 555 -22.29 -7.56 3.78
N ILE A 556 -21.69 -6.39 3.52
CA ILE A 556 -22.16 -5.46 2.50
C ILE A 556 -21.97 -6.08 1.11
N GLU A 557 -20.80 -6.65 0.81
CA GLU A 557 -20.51 -7.31 -0.47
C GLU A 557 -21.49 -8.44 -0.79
N LYS A 558 -21.90 -9.23 0.22
CA LYS A 558 -22.91 -10.28 0.07
C LYS A 558 -24.33 -9.74 -0.19
N SER A 559 -24.57 -8.46 0.07
CA SER A 559 -25.88 -7.82 -0.10
C SER A 559 -26.03 -7.02 -1.40
N LEU A 560 -24.95 -6.88 -2.18
CA LEU A 560 -24.95 -6.16 -3.45
C LEU A 560 -25.67 -6.93 -4.55
N ASP A 561 -26.34 -6.20 -5.44
CA ASP A 561 -26.92 -6.76 -6.65
C ASP A 561 -25.84 -6.99 -7.74
N GLU A 562 -26.16 -7.80 -8.76
CA GLU A 562 -25.25 -8.04 -9.89
C GLU A 562 -24.94 -6.72 -10.63
N GLY A 563 -23.65 -6.37 -10.74
CA GLY A 563 -23.20 -5.14 -11.40
C GLY A 563 -23.06 -3.92 -10.47
N GLU A 564 -23.27 -4.09 -9.16
CA GLU A 564 -22.94 -3.11 -8.14
C GLU A 564 -21.57 -3.40 -7.50
N TYR A 565 -20.82 -2.33 -7.21
CA TYR A 565 -19.47 -2.43 -6.68
C TYR A 565 -19.26 -1.42 -5.55
N ILE A 566 -18.48 -1.80 -4.54
CA ILE A 566 -18.06 -0.91 -3.46
C ILE A 566 -16.87 -0.09 -3.92
N ALA A 567 -16.97 1.23 -3.77
CA ALA A 567 -15.86 2.15 -3.99
C ALA A 567 -15.08 2.45 -2.70
N SER A 568 -15.76 2.53 -1.55
CA SER A 568 -15.10 2.77 -0.28
C SER A 568 -15.92 2.26 0.89
N VAL A 569 -15.24 1.97 2.00
CA VAL A 569 -15.85 1.53 3.26
C VAL A 569 -15.18 2.31 4.39
N ASN A 570 -15.97 2.99 5.20
CA ASN A 570 -15.47 3.83 6.30
C ASN A 570 -16.31 3.64 7.56
N ILE A 571 -15.70 3.83 8.72
CA ILE A 571 -16.43 3.85 9.99
C ILE A 571 -17.14 5.21 10.11
N SER A 572 -18.45 5.25 9.93
CA SER A 572 -19.23 6.48 10.04
C SER A 572 -19.51 6.86 11.50
N LYS A 573 -19.66 5.86 12.37
CA LYS A 573 -20.01 6.09 13.79
C LYS A 573 -19.50 5.00 14.71
N ILE A 574 -19.02 5.38 15.89
CA ILE A 574 -18.80 4.46 17.01
C ILE A 574 -20.04 4.51 17.90
N ASN A 575 -20.77 3.40 17.98
CA ASN A 575 -22.00 3.29 18.75
C ASN A 575 -21.72 2.94 20.22
N GLU A 576 -20.73 2.08 20.47
CA GLU A 576 -20.33 1.65 21.81
C GLU A 576 -18.83 1.35 21.81
N GLN A 577 -18.11 1.80 22.84
CA GLN A 577 -16.71 1.45 23.07
C GLN A 577 -16.48 1.36 24.59
N LYS A 578 -16.50 0.15 25.13
CA LYS A 578 -16.50 -0.09 26.58
C LYS A 578 -15.41 -1.07 26.97
N PHE A 579 -14.59 -0.66 27.94
CA PHE A 579 -13.63 -1.55 28.58
C PHE A 579 -14.15 -2.03 29.93
N ASP A 580 -13.70 -3.21 30.36
CA ASP A 580 -14.01 -3.78 31.67
C ASP A 580 -13.05 -3.32 32.79
N ALA A 581 -11.96 -2.64 32.44
CA ALA A 581 -10.98 -2.09 33.36
C ALA A 581 -10.36 -0.77 32.85
N GLU A 582 -9.84 0.05 33.76
CA GLU A 582 -9.13 1.30 33.48
C GLU A 582 -7.60 1.10 33.42
N ILE A 583 -6.88 2.11 32.93
CA ILE A 583 -5.41 2.10 32.89
C ILE A 583 -4.88 2.02 34.32
N ALA A 584 -3.85 1.19 34.53
CA ALA A 584 -3.22 0.89 35.82
C ALA A 584 -4.03 0.01 36.80
N ASP A 585 -5.21 -0.51 36.40
CA ASP A 585 -5.94 -1.51 37.18
C ASP A 585 -5.20 -2.87 37.18
N GLU A 586 -5.15 -3.54 38.35
CA GLU A 586 -4.52 -4.86 38.54
C GLU A 586 -5.44 -5.97 38.00
N ILE A 587 -5.41 -6.19 36.69
CA ILE A 587 -6.13 -7.28 36.00
C ILE A 587 -5.20 -7.94 34.98
N GLY A 588 -5.31 -9.27 34.81
CA GLY A 588 -4.47 -10.02 33.87
C GLY A 588 -4.98 -10.06 32.43
N VAL A 589 -6.27 -9.77 32.22
CA VAL A 589 -6.94 -9.79 30.92
C VAL A 589 -7.86 -8.59 30.83
N LEU A 590 -7.69 -7.80 29.78
CA LEU A 590 -8.53 -6.66 29.42
C LEU A 590 -9.55 -7.09 28.35
N THR A 591 -10.77 -6.62 28.47
CA THR A 591 -11.84 -6.84 27.50
C THR A 591 -12.34 -5.52 26.91
N LEU A 592 -12.60 -5.51 25.60
CA LEU A 592 -13.25 -4.43 24.88
C LEU A 592 -14.52 -4.93 24.21
N ASP A 593 -15.64 -4.28 24.51
CA ASP A 593 -16.90 -4.34 23.77
C ASP A 593 -16.96 -3.15 22.80
N LEU A 594 -17.04 -3.42 21.49
CA LEU A 594 -17.05 -2.38 20.45
C LEU A 594 -18.23 -2.60 19.49
N SER A 595 -19.04 -1.56 19.30
CA SER A 595 -20.05 -1.51 18.25
C SER A 595 -19.81 -0.30 17.36
N ILE A 596 -19.77 -0.53 16.05
CA ILE A 596 -19.55 0.51 15.04
C ILE A 596 -20.63 0.45 13.97
N THR A 597 -20.91 1.60 13.35
CA THR A 597 -21.61 1.69 12.08
C THR A 597 -20.58 1.97 11.01
N VAL A 598 -20.56 1.10 10.02
CA VAL A 598 -19.75 1.20 8.82
C VAL A 598 -20.63 1.70 7.69
N GLN A 599 -20.15 2.69 6.94
CA GLN A 599 -20.79 3.21 5.75
C GLN A 599 -19.94 2.84 4.55
N ALA A 600 -20.56 2.19 3.56
CA ALA A 600 -19.96 1.96 2.26
C ALA A 600 -20.56 2.89 1.20
N LEU A 601 -19.74 3.32 0.26
CA LEU A 601 -20.18 3.94 -0.98
C LEU A 601 -20.14 2.89 -2.09
N SER A 602 -21.26 2.71 -2.79
CA SER A 602 -21.38 1.80 -3.93
C SER A 602 -21.79 2.53 -5.20
N TYR A 603 -21.47 1.94 -6.35
CA TYR A 603 -21.87 2.44 -7.67
C TYR A 603 -22.22 1.28 -8.60
N ARG A 604 -22.94 1.57 -9.68
CA ARG A 604 -23.34 0.59 -10.69
C ARG A 604 -22.53 0.77 -11.96
N THR A 605 -22.16 -0.34 -12.59
CA THR A 605 -21.45 -0.31 -13.89
C THR A 605 -22.28 0.31 -15.01
N GLU A 606 -23.61 0.23 -14.91
CA GLU A 606 -24.51 0.84 -15.90
C GLU A 606 -24.37 2.36 -15.96
N ASP A 607 -24.12 3.01 -14.81
CA ASP A 607 -23.97 4.46 -14.70
C ASP A 607 -22.62 4.96 -15.23
N LEU A 608 -21.65 4.06 -15.43
CA LEU A 608 -20.36 4.38 -16.05
C LEU A 608 -20.43 4.46 -17.59
N LYS A 609 -21.46 3.89 -18.23
CA LYS A 609 -21.55 3.85 -19.70
C LYS A 609 -21.60 5.25 -20.35
N PRO A 610 -22.39 6.22 -19.87
CA PRO A 610 -22.41 7.58 -20.43
C PRO A 610 -21.08 8.31 -20.27
N LEU A 611 -20.37 8.06 -19.16
CA LEU A 611 -19.05 8.63 -18.88
C LEU A 611 -18.00 8.04 -19.83
N ALA A 612 -18.01 6.73 -20.01
CA ALA A 612 -17.10 6.01 -20.91
C ALA A 612 -17.17 6.52 -22.35
N GLN A 613 -18.38 6.79 -22.85
CA GLN A 613 -18.55 7.34 -24.18
C GLN A 613 -17.97 8.76 -24.29
N SER A 614 -18.29 9.65 -23.34
CA SER A 614 -17.79 11.04 -23.34
C SER A 614 -16.27 11.13 -23.21
N VAL A 615 -15.65 10.22 -22.45
CA VAL A 615 -14.20 10.21 -22.19
C VAL A 615 -13.40 9.77 -23.42
N LEU A 616 -13.94 8.81 -24.18
CA LEU A 616 -13.29 8.25 -25.36
C LEU A 616 -13.48 9.08 -26.64
N GLU A 617 -14.47 9.99 -26.69
CA GLU A 617 -14.76 10.80 -27.89
C GLU A 617 -13.54 11.58 -28.42
N ASP A 618 -12.69 12.10 -27.53
CA ASP A 618 -11.50 12.87 -27.90
C ASP A 618 -10.35 12.00 -28.45
N ASP A 619 -10.38 10.69 -28.18
CA ASP A 619 -9.30 9.76 -28.51
C ASP A 619 -9.65 8.88 -29.72
N VAL A 620 -10.83 9.09 -30.35
CA VAL A 620 -11.22 8.40 -31.57
C VAL A 620 -10.39 8.94 -32.76
N PRO A 621 -9.70 8.08 -33.53
CA PRO A 621 -8.96 8.51 -34.71
C PRO A 621 -9.86 9.17 -35.78
N ASP A 622 -9.30 10.10 -36.55
CA ASP A 622 -10.00 10.74 -37.66
C ASP A 622 -10.54 9.71 -38.66
N GLY A 623 -11.83 9.79 -38.97
CA GLY A 623 -12.51 8.84 -39.89
C GLY A 623 -12.92 7.52 -39.23
N TYR A 624 -12.85 7.42 -37.90
CA TYR A 624 -13.36 6.28 -37.12
C TYR A 624 -14.52 6.71 -36.23
N THR A 625 -15.30 5.73 -35.76
CA THR A 625 -16.37 5.87 -34.77
C THR A 625 -16.24 4.77 -33.73
N ILE A 626 -16.68 5.02 -32.49
CA ILE A 626 -16.72 3.99 -31.45
C ILE A 626 -17.64 2.86 -31.93
N ALA A 627 -17.15 1.62 -31.89
CA ALA A 627 -17.96 0.46 -32.18
C ALA A 627 -19.07 0.33 -31.13
N ASN A 628 -20.25 -0.15 -31.53
CA ASN A 628 -21.39 -0.36 -30.62
C ASN A 628 -21.18 -1.53 -29.62
N SER A 629 -19.93 -1.89 -29.33
CA SER A 629 -19.54 -2.82 -28.28
C SER A 629 -19.57 -2.12 -26.93
N GLU A 630 -20.02 -2.81 -25.89
CA GLU A 630 -19.93 -2.29 -24.53
C GLU A 630 -18.46 -2.07 -24.17
N PRO A 631 -18.07 -0.87 -23.73
CA PRO A 631 -16.70 -0.60 -23.33
C PRO A 631 -16.32 -1.51 -22.16
N GLN A 632 -15.10 -2.02 -22.17
CA GLN A 632 -14.52 -2.67 -21.00
C GLN A 632 -14.13 -1.58 -20.01
N ILE A 633 -14.64 -1.69 -18.79
CA ILE A 633 -14.43 -0.71 -17.73
C ILE A 633 -13.77 -1.43 -16.56
N MET A 634 -12.56 -1.01 -16.23
CA MET A 634 -11.87 -1.43 -15.01
C MET A 634 -11.80 -0.23 -14.09
N SER A 635 -12.19 -0.42 -12.84
CA SER A 635 -12.24 0.65 -11.85
C SER A 635 -11.57 0.22 -10.56
N ALA A 636 -10.80 1.13 -9.97
CA ALA A 636 -10.16 0.96 -8.68
C ALA A 636 -10.32 2.26 -7.86
N PRO A 637 -10.52 2.18 -6.53
CA PRO A 637 -10.52 3.37 -5.69
C PRO A 637 -9.16 4.06 -5.78
N ASP A 638 -9.16 5.36 -6.07
CA ASP A 638 -7.95 6.17 -6.05
C ASP A 638 -7.51 6.38 -4.60
N GLN A 639 -6.37 5.79 -4.24
CA GLN A 639 -5.85 5.75 -2.87
C GLN A 639 -5.29 7.11 -2.40
N GLU A 640 -5.15 8.09 -3.31
CA GLU A 640 -4.49 9.38 -3.03
C GLU A 640 -5.47 10.52 -2.70
N SER A 641 -6.77 10.34 -2.94
CA SER A 641 -7.69 11.47 -3.08
C SER A 641 -9.06 11.26 -2.40
N SER A 642 -9.08 11.02 -1.08
CA SER A 642 -10.34 11.02 -0.32
C SER A 642 -10.46 12.30 0.52
N VAL A 643 -11.08 13.31 -0.08
CA VAL A 643 -11.55 14.51 0.63
C VAL A 643 -12.99 14.24 1.07
N SER A 644 -13.26 14.44 2.36
CA SER A 644 -14.57 14.35 3.03
C SER A 644 -15.79 14.38 2.08
N GLY A 645 -16.39 13.21 1.82
CA GLY A 645 -17.68 13.06 1.11
C GLY A 645 -17.59 12.74 -0.39
N GLU A 646 -16.41 12.84 -1.00
CA GLU A 646 -16.18 12.52 -2.41
C GLU A 646 -15.07 11.48 -2.54
N VAL A 647 -15.31 10.42 -3.31
CA VAL A 647 -14.33 9.35 -3.56
C VAL A 647 -13.89 9.42 -5.01
N GLN A 648 -12.59 9.48 -5.26
CA GLN A 648 -12.08 9.40 -6.63
C GLN A 648 -11.92 7.93 -7.03
N LEU A 649 -12.38 7.61 -8.23
CA LEU A 649 -12.29 6.29 -8.84
C LEU A 649 -11.37 6.42 -10.05
N LEU A 650 -10.26 5.69 -10.04
CA LEU A 650 -9.42 5.53 -11.22
C LEU A 650 -10.10 4.52 -12.14
N VAL A 651 -10.41 4.95 -13.36
CA VAL A 651 -11.15 4.14 -14.33
C VAL A 651 -10.35 4.03 -15.62
N ASN A 652 -10.04 2.80 -16.01
CA ASN A 652 -9.55 2.48 -17.34
C ASN A 652 -10.72 2.04 -18.23
N ILE A 653 -10.92 2.77 -19.32
CA ILE A 653 -12.01 2.57 -20.25
C ILE A 653 -11.42 2.15 -21.59
N THR A 654 -11.77 0.95 -22.05
CA THR A 654 -11.28 0.41 -23.32
C THR A 654 -12.44 0.08 -24.25
N SER A 655 -12.35 0.51 -25.51
CA SER A 655 -13.34 0.21 -26.55
C SER A 655 -12.67 -0.01 -27.90
N GLU A 656 -13.43 -0.54 -28.86
CA GLU A 656 -12.98 -0.65 -30.25
C GLU A 656 -13.47 0.55 -31.05
N ALA A 657 -12.58 1.19 -31.80
CA ALA A 657 -12.92 2.15 -32.84
C ALA A 657 -12.98 1.42 -34.18
N LYS A 658 -14.02 1.68 -34.97
CA LYS A 658 -14.20 1.15 -36.32
C LYS A 658 -14.20 2.28 -37.35
N PRO A 659 -13.69 2.07 -38.57
CA PRO A 659 -13.75 3.06 -39.64
C PRO A 659 -15.20 3.47 -39.96
N ASP A 660 -15.42 4.77 -40.12
CA ASP A 660 -16.69 5.36 -40.55
C ASP A 660 -16.79 5.31 -42.08
N LEU A 661 -17.22 4.16 -42.60
CA LEU A 661 -17.33 3.95 -44.05
C LEU A 661 -18.74 4.27 -44.55
N ASP A 662 -18.82 5.14 -45.56
CA ASP A 662 -20.05 5.29 -46.36
C ASP A 662 -20.24 4.05 -47.27
N LEU A 663 -20.98 3.07 -46.74
CA LEU A 663 -21.30 1.83 -47.46
C LEU A 663 -22.08 2.07 -48.76
N GLU A 664 -22.85 3.16 -48.85
CA GLU A 664 -23.61 3.49 -50.06
C GLU A 664 -22.68 4.02 -51.17
N GLU A 665 -21.67 4.81 -50.82
CA GLU A 665 -20.64 5.28 -51.76
C GLU A 665 -19.72 4.13 -52.22
N LEU A 666 -19.26 3.30 -51.28
CA LEU A 666 -18.48 2.09 -51.58
C LEU A 666 -19.28 1.15 -52.50
N LYS A 667 -20.58 1.00 -52.27
CA LYS A 667 -21.45 0.19 -53.13
C LYS A 667 -21.59 0.75 -54.54
N LYS A 668 -21.74 2.07 -54.71
CA LYS A 668 -21.81 2.71 -56.04
C LYS A 668 -20.53 2.52 -56.83
N SER A 669 -19.38 2.63 -56.17
CA SER A 669 -18.07 2.56 -56.83
C SER A 669 -17.71 1.17 -57.35
N ILE A 670 -18.25 0.08 -56.79
CA ILE A 670 -17.96 -1.30 -57.21
C ILE A 670 -18.92 -1.85 -58.29
N LEU A 671 -19.99 -1.12 -58.64
CA LEU A 671 -20.98 -1.57 -59.63
C LEU A 671 -20.32 -1.84 -61.00
N GLY A 672 -20.64 -3.00 -61.60
CA GLY A 672 -20.13 -3.37 -62.93
C GLY A 672 -18.65 -3.78 -63.00
N LYS A 673 -17.87 -3.60 -61.92
CA LYS A 673 -16.46 -4.05 -61.84
C LYS A 673 -16.38 -5.58 -61.86
N SER A 674 -15.25 -6.11 -62.30
CA SER A 674 -14.96 -7.54 -62.07
C SER A 674 -14.79 -7.83 -60.58
N ILE A 675 -14.97 -9.08 -60.16
CA ILE A 675 -14.81 -9.48 -58.75
C ILE A 675 -13.41 -9.09 -58.24
N ASP A 676 -12.37 -9.28 -59.04
CA ASP A 676 -10.99 -8.97 -58.64
C ASP A 676 -10.74 -7.47 -58.57
N GLU A 677 -11.29 -6.68 -59.50
CA GLU A 677 -11.21 -5.21 -59.45
C GLU A 677 -11.98 -4.63 -58.27
N ALA A 678 -13.17 -5.17 -57.97
CA ALA A 678 -13.97 -4.77 -56.82
C ALA A 678 -13.26 -5.10 -55.50
N LYS A 679 -12.68 -6.31 -55.39
CA LYS A 679 -11.87 -6.69 -54.22
C LYS A 679 -10.68 -5.75 -54.04
N ARG A 680 -9.88 -5.53 -55.09
CA ARG A 680 -8.71 -4.64 -55.03
C ARG A 680 -9.08 -3.21 -54.65
N PHE A 681 -10.21 -2.72 -55.14
CA PHE A 681 -10.70 -1.38 -54.81
C PHE A 681 -11.12 -1.29 -53.33
N LEU A 682 -11.90 -2.25 -52.85
CA LEU A 682 -12.36 -2.26 -51.46
C LEU A 682 -11.23 -2.52 -50.46
N THR A 683 -10.21 -3.31 -50.82
CA THR A 683 -9.03 -3.52 -49.97
C THR A 683 -7.96 -2.41 -50.11
N ALA A 684 -8.19 -1.42 -50.96
CA ALA A 684 -7.31 -0.25 -51.05
C ALA A 684 -7.68 0.83 -50.04
N ASP A 685 -8.83 0.68 -49.38
CA ASP A 685 -9.24 1.46 -48.23
C ASP A 685 -8.56 0.87 -46.98
N ASP A 686 -7.78 1.68 -46.27
CA ASP A 686 -7.02 1.25 -45.09
C ASP A 686 -7.94 0.80 -43.95
N GLY A 687 -9.22 1.22 -43.95
CA GLY A 687 -10.24 0.76 -43.02
C GLY A 687 -10.78 -0.65 -43.30
N VAL A 688 -10.38 -1.30 -44.39
CA VAL A 688 -10.89 -2.62 -44.81
C VAL A 688 -9.82 -3.70 -44.71
N LYS A 689 -9.88 -4.52 -43.66
CA LYS A 689 -8.98 -5.65 -43.41
C LYS A 689 -9.14 -6.78 -44.41
N SER A 690 -10.37 -7.14 -44.78
CA SER A 690 -10.62 -8.16 -45.80
C SER A 690 -11.99 -8.05 -46.47
N VAL A 691 -12.08 -8.57 -47.70
CA VAL A 691 -13.28 -8.48 -48.54
C VAL A 691 -13.65 -9.84 -49.10
N LYS A 692 -14.89 -10.30 -48.84
CA LYS A 692 -15.46 -11.50 -49.45
C LYS A 692 -16.67 -11.14 -50.30
N ILE A 693 -16.62 -11.51 -51.58
CA ILE A 693 -17.71 -11.25 -52.53
C ILE A 693 -18.28 -12.58 -53.00
N ASP A 694 -19.58 -12.80 -52.75
CA ASP A 694 -20.33 -13.96 -53.21
C ASP A 694 -21.40 -13.53 -54.22
N LEU A 695 -21.42 -14.17 -55.39
CA LEU A 695 -22.50 -14.00 -56.37
C LEU A 695 -23.56 -15.09 -56.20
N ILE A 696 -24.84 -14.70 -56.27
CA ILE A 696 -25.99 -15.59 -56.15
C ILE A 696 -26.72 -15.62 -57.49
N PRO A 697 -26.90 -16.80 -58.13
CA PRO A 697 -26.41 -18.13 -57.70
C PRO A 697 -24.90 -18.29 -57.89
N SER A 698 -24.25 -19.19 -57.11
CA SER A 698 -22.78 -19.35 -57.08
C SER A 698 -22.13 -19.67 -58.43
N ILE A 699 -22.88 -20.25 -59.36
CA ILE A 699 -22.40 -20.50 -60.73
C ILE A 699 -22.11 -19.20 -61.51
N ALA A 700 -22.75 -18.09 -61.14
CA ALA A 700 -22.53 -16.78 -61.76
C ALA A 700 -21.09 -16.28 -61.56
N ALA A 701 -20.41 -16.69 -60.48
CA ALA A 701 -19.01 -16.36 -60.26
C ALA A 701 -18.07 -16.95 -61.34
N LYS A 702 -18.44 -18.10 -61.93
CA LYS A 702 -17.64 -18.75 -62.98
C LYS A 702 -17.98 -18.30 -64.40
N ILE A 703 -19.23 -17.85 -64.62
CA ILE A 703 -19.74 -17.50 -65.97
C ILE A 703 -19.66 -16.00 -66.23
N TYR A 704 -19.93 -15.17 -65.22
CA TYR A 704 -20.09 -13.72 -65.36
C TYR A 704 -18.95 -12.94 -64.68
N ALA A 705 -18.49 -13.41 -63.50
CA ALA A 705 -17.33 -12.89 -62.76
C ALA A 705 -17.32 -11.35 -62.53
N ARG A 706 -18.49 -10.70 -62.55
CA ARG A 706 -18.66 -9.25 -62.39
C ARG A 706 -19.77 -8.92 -61.39
N ILE A 707 -19.65 -7.76 -60.75
CA ILE A 707 -20.67 -7.20 -59.87
C ILE A 707 -21.84 -6.68 -60.72
N PRO A 708 -23.12 -6.93 -60.33
CA PRO A 708 -24.28 -6.34 -61.00
C PRO A 708 -24.19 -4.82 -61.10
N THR A 709 -24.67 -4.24 -62.20
CA THR A 709 -24.74 -2.79 -62.39
C THR A 709 -25.94 -2.15 -61.67
N ASP A 710 -26.88 -2.96 -61.21
CA ASP A 710 -28.08 -2.53 -60.49
C ASP A 710 -27.78 -2.45 -58.99
N PHE A 711 -27.91 -1.25 -58.43
CA PHE A 711 -27.67 -0.96 -57.03
C PHE A 711 -28.52 -1.83 -56.09
N SER A 712 -29.75 -2.18 -56.47
CA SER A 712 -30.65 -3.01 -55.65
C SER A 712 -30.21 -4.47 -55.55
N LYS A 713 -29.28 -4.92 -56.42
CA LYS A 713 -28.80 -6.30 -56.48
C LYS A 713 -27.47 -6.50 -55.76
N VAL A 714 -26.92 -5.45 -55.15
CA VAL A 714 -25.68 -5.51 -54.36
C VAL A 714 -26.01 -5.23 -52.89
N GLU A 715 -25.50 -6.04 -51.99
CA GLU A 715 -25.65 -5.88 -50.54
C GLU A 715 -24.25 -5.88 -49.91
N ILE A 716 -23.93 -4.87 -49.10
CA ILE A 716 -22.68 -4.82 -48.32
C ILE A 716 -23.04 -5.09 -46.86
N LYS A 717 -22.30 -5.99 -46.21
CA LYS A 717 -22.46 -6.40 -44.81
C LYS A 717 -21.16 -6.32 -44.04
#